data_AF-A0A0C1ZUV9-F1
#
_entry.id   AF-A0A0C1ZUV9-F1
#
_cell.length_a   1.000
_cell.length_b   1.000
_cell.length_c   1.000
_cell.angle_alpha   90.00
_cell.angle_beta   90.00
_cell.angle_gamma   90.00
#
_symmetry.space_group_name_H-M   'P 1'
#
loop_
_entity.id
_entity.type
_entity.pdbx_description
1 polymer ?
#
loop_
_entity_poly.entity_id
_entity_poly.type
_entity_poly.pdbx_seq_one_letter_code
_entity_poly.pdbx_strand_id
1 'polypeptide(L)'
;MALTAGLLQIIASIVLGLARLDRFTAAANEGPYTYLVAAALVAAGAFSIWTVRARPPVALVLAAVWPIGLWYGLRPHTTSLGLAYHGEFILHHFSALLCLVLAIAVPLGWARDPRLGKLRFAPVAFALPGALLLAAAHLGRIPLGPAWLAHSTLATTGAALLLVAWPVAAGLFWPKLGPAQRRPIVFVLALPLVVRVGFAGWGGLAGELVGPHAVVWVGAAIVVTAIFTLLLLRPRLELWVMVVVALICLLGSAFFYFLYERGFGELEDGLGGLLQSLFGFQVPYPSYVNDLRSAGLMMGLFFMFVTVYASLVSTEDRVRGIALGLMLVAGLGFSSPHLVMMFGVGALLIVEGMLPGAPHRELSPSLSQSLAEIEADLDASGDDLQGEHSSGGLAQVREAVNGLAQRHGLEPPTLVQTGQGAHMLSLRGPVGGPLLDLRARVEPKSTRVEISVGLPGRGEPVFELIPDPGKRGTRPAHLLARSHRIHGEPRGLEAFGDAPLDALTCFPTAYLRAWDGGVQVDLGRELMSLRVDQVDALVRSLARALRPDDELGDEPDDELGDELGDELGDDAESANDEPGDKPDDERVDGPGDERVDGPGDEPVDGPGDEPGDGPADDVAAADRDPADERKLGDDAESANGELADDRVGDPTDG
;
A
#
# COMPACT_ATOMS: atom_id res chain seq x y z
N MET A 1 6.30 6.86 -1.14
CA MET A 1 6.41 6.72 0.33
C MET A 1 7.27 5.52 0.75
N ALA A 2 6.85 4.26 0.58
CA ALA A 2 7.67 3.11 1.02
C ALA A 2 9.02 2.98 0.25
N LEU A 3 8.99 3.08 -1.08
CA LEU A 3 10.20 3.06 -1.92
C LEU A 3 11.16 4.23 -1.62
N THR A 4 10.61 5.43 -1.41
CA THR A 4 11.38 6.61 -1.03
C THR A 4 11.98 6.47 0.37
N ALA A 5 11.25 5.91 1.33
CA ALA A 5 11.75 5.63 2.66
C ALA A 5 12.86 4.56 2.64
N GLY A 6 12.69 3.49 1.87
CA GLY A 6 13.72 2.47 1.67
C GLY A 6 14.99 3.02 1.02
N LEU A 7 14.86 3.86 -0.01
CA LEU A 7 16.00 4.55 -0.64
C LEU A 7 16.70 5.49 0.34
N LEU A 8 15.95 6.29 1.10
CA LEU A 8 16.49 7.16 2.14
C LEU A 8 17.22 6.36 3.22
N GLN A 9 16.70 5.19 3.60
CA GLN A 9 17.35 4.30 4.55
C GLN A 9 18.68 3.74 4.00
N ILE A 10 18.71 3.32 2.73
CA ILE A 10 19.95 2.85 2.08
C ILE A 10 20.99 3.99 2.06
N ILE A 11 20.58 5.19 1.67
CA ILE A 11 21.46 6.37 1.68
C ILE A 11 21.94 6.66 3.10
N ALA A 12 21.06 6.60 4.10
CA ALA A 12 21.39 6.80 5.51
C ALA A 12 22.42 5.77 6.00
N SER A 13 22.24 4.49 5.68
CA SER A 13 23.20 3.43 6.03
C SER A 13 24.56 3.63 5.35
N ILE A 14 24.60 4.06 4.09
CA ILE A 14 25.84 4.38 3.39
C ILE A 14 26.54 5.58 4.04
N VAL A 15 25.79 6.65 4.32
CA VAL A 15 26.34 7.85 4.99
C VAL A 15 26.88 7.51 6.37
N LEU A 16 26.20 6.62 7.11
CA LEU A 16 26.62 6.15 8.42
C LEU A 16 27.91 5.32 8.33
N GLY A 17 28.02 4.42 7.34
CA GLY A 17 29.22 3.61 7.11
C GLY A 17 30.45 4.43 6.65
N LEU A 18 30.24 5.61 6.07
CA LEU A 18 31.31 6.54 5.66
C LEU A 18 31.65 7.57 6.74
N ALA A 19 30.91 7.62 7.85
CA ALA A 19 31.13 8.60 8.91
C ALA A 19 32.41 8.30 9.71
N ARG A 20 33.10 9.35 10.16
CA ARG A 20 34.22 9.22 11.08
C ARG A 20 33.72 8.69 12.44
N LEU A 21 34.56 7.89 13.11
CA LEU A 21 34.22 7.19 14.35
C LEU A 21 33.73 8.14 15.46
N ASP A 22 34.34 9.32 15.60
CA ASP A 22 33.92 10.36 16.55
C ASP A 22 32.47 10.81 16.32
N ARG A 23 32.11 11.12 15.07
CA ARG A 23 30.75 11.52 14.71
C ARG A 23 29.76 10.36 14.87
N PHE A 24 30.16 9.15 14.52
CA PHE A 24 29.34 7.95 14.73
C PHE A 24 29.04 7.72 16.21
N THR A 25 30.04 7.81 17.09
CA THR A 25 29.84 7.69 18.53
C THR A 25 28.96 8.81 19.09
N ALA A 26 29.12 10.05 18.60
CA ALA A 26 28.24 11.16 18.97
C ALA A 26 26.78 10.88 18.58
N ALA A 27 26.53 10.39 17.36
CA ALA A 27 25.20 10.01 16.88
C ALA A 27 24.60 8.83 17.68
N ALA A 28 25.41 7.83 18.04
CA ALA A 28 24.99 6.70 18.86
C ALA A 28 24.64 7.11 20.31
N ASN A 29 25.29 8.15 20.83
CA ASN A 29 25.00 8.72 22.14
C ASN A 29 23.75 9.59 22.17
N GLU A 30 23.23 10.02 21.01
CA GLU A 30 21.92 10.65 20.94
C GLU A 30 20.87 9.60 21.33
N GLY A 31 20.09 9.86 22.39
CA GLY A 31 19.10 8.90 22.86
C GLY A 31 18.01 8.63 21.80
N PRO A 32 17.54 7.38 21.63
CA PRO A 32 16.48 7.04 20.66
C PRO A 32 15.13 7.72 20.98
N TYR A 33 14.98 8.27 22.18
CA TYR A 33 13.77 8.95 22.64
C TYR A 33 13.38 10.14 21.77
N THR A 34 14.34 11.03 21.46
CA THR A 34 14.08 12.22 20.64
C THR A 34 13.53 11.84 19.27
N TYR A 35 14.03 10.74 18.72
CA TYR A 35 13.65 10.20 17.43
C TYR A 35 12.27 9.52 17.43
N LEU A 36 11.90 8.84 18.52
CA LEU A 36 10.55 8.31 18.70
C LEU A 36 9.51 9.42 18.85
N VAL A 37 9.83 10.47 19.62
CA VAL A 37 8.96 11.65 19.76
C VAL A 37 8.80 12.33 18.40
N ALA A 38 9.89 12.51 17.66
CA ALA A 38 9.85 13.04 16.30
C ALA A 38 8.93 12.22 15.38
N ALA A 39 9.06 10.89 15.40
CA ALA A 39 8.22 9.99 14.60
C ALA A 39 6.74 10.07 15.00
N ALA A 40 6.45 10.12 16.30
CA ALA A 40 5.10 10.26 16.82
C ALA A 40 4.47 11.60 16.41
N LEU A 41 5.22 12.70 16.48
CA LEU A 41 4.77 14.02 16.04
C LEU A 41 4.54 14.06 14.52
N VAL A 42 5.41 13.44 13.71
CA VAL A 42 5.20 13.29 12.26
C VAL A 42 3.91 12.51 11.97
N ALA A 43 3.67 11.40 12.69
CA ALA A 43 2.46 10.61 12.54
C ALA A 43 1.20 11.40 12.94
N ALA A 44 1.26 12.15 14.04
CA ALA A 44 0.18 13.04 14.47
C ALA A 44 -0.09 14.13 13.43
N GLY A 45 0.96 14.71 12.84
CA GLY A 45 0.83 15.69 11.77
C GLY A 45 0.17 15.13 10.53
N ALA A 46 0.64 13.98 10.03
CA ALA A 46 0.03 13.30 8.89
C ALA A 46 -1.44 12.93 9.16
N PHE A 47 -1.75 12.46 10.37
CA PHE A 47 -3.12 12.16 10.78
C PHE A 47 -4.01 13.41 10.79
N SER A 48 -3.53 14.53 11.36
CA SER A 48 -4.28 15.79 11.38
C SER A 48 -4.55 16.35 9.98
N ILE A 49 -3.61 16.22 9.04
CA ILE A 49 -3.81 16.61 7.64
C ILE A 49 -4.86 15.71 6.98
N TRP A 50 -4.78 14.40 7.25
CA TRP A 50 -5.72 13.42 6.69
C TRP A 50 -7.15 13.63 7.19
N THR A 51 -7.36 13.99 8.46
CA THR A 51 -8.70 14.24 9.01
C THR A 51 -9.36 15.48 8.40
N VAL A 52 -8.58 16.52 8.09
CA VAL A 52 -9.10 17.75 7.47
C VAL A 52 -9.00 17.77 5.94
N ARG A 53 -8.69 16.64 5.30
CA ARG A 53 -8.46 16.56 3.83
C ARG A 53 -9.65 17.03 2.98
N ALA A 54 -10.86 17.02 3.54
CA ALA A 54 -12.07 17.54 2.89
C ALA A 54 -12.10 19.08 2.82
N ARG A 55 -11.20 19.76 3.54
CA ARG A 55 -11.01 21.21 3.56
C ARG A 55 -9.59 21.54 3.04
N PRO A 56 -9.38 21.60 1.72
CA PRO A 56 -8.07 21.81 1.11
C PRO A 56 -7.24 22.97 1.69
N PRO A 57 -7.81 24.18 1.97
CA PRO A 57 -7.00 25.26 2.53
C PRO A 57 -6.46 24.93 3.93
N VAL A 58 -7.27 24.29 4.78
CA VAL A 58 -6.84 23.88 6.14
C VAL A 58 -5.78 22.78 6.06
N ALA A 59 -5.98 21.80 5.18
CA ALA A 59 -5.00 20.73 4.95
C ALA A 59 -3.65 21.27 4.46
N LEU A 60 -3.66 22.27 3.55
CA LEU A 60 -2.45 22.93 3.05
C LEU A 60 -1.74 23.73 4.16
N VAL A 61 -2.48 24.48 4.97
CA VAL A 61 -1.91 25.20 6.12
C VAL A 61 -1.27 24.23 7.11
N LEU A 62 -1.95 23.14 7.49
CA LEU A 62 -1.38 22.12 8.36
C LEU A 62 -0.15 21.44 7.73
N ALA A 63 -0.20 21.16 6.42
CA ALA A 63 0.93 20.57 5.70
C ALA A 63 2.16 21.50 5.64
N ALA A 64 1.98 22.81 5.73
CA ALA A 64 3.08 23.78 5.84
C ALA A 64 3.55 23.96 7.29
N VAL A 65 2.62 24.10 8.24
CA VAL A 65 2.93 24.40 9.65
C VAL A 65 3.60 23.21 10.35
N TRP A 66 3.13 21.98 10.12
CA TRP A 66 3.68 20.79 10.79
C TRP A 66 5.17 20.57 10.53
N PRO A 67 5.64 20.54 9.27
CA PRO A 67 7.07 20.39 8.98
C PRO A 67 7.92 21.51 9.57
N ILE A 68 7.43 22.77 9.54
CA ILE A 68 8.14 23.91 10.12
C ILE A 68 8.24 23.75 11.65
N GLY A 69 7.13 23.44 12.33
CA GLY A 69 7.11 23.24 13.78
C GLY A 69 8.01 22.07 14.22
N LEU A 70 7.94 20.95 13.50
CA LEU A 70 8.82 19.80 13.70
C LEU A 70 10.29 20.16 13.51
N TRP A 71 10.62 20.86 12.42
CA TRP A 71 11.99 21.27 12.14
C TRP A 71 12.53 22.20 13.23
N TYR A 72 11.79 23.25 13.61
CA TYR A 72 12.25 24.19 14.63
C TYR A 72 12.35 23.54 16.02
N GLY A 73 11.41 22.66 16.38
CA GLY A 73 11.43 21.96 17.67
C GLY A 73 12.50 20.88 17.78
N LEU A 74 12.81 20.17 16.70
CA LEU A 74 13.74 19.03 16.70
C LEU A 74 15.17 19.39 16.31
N ARG A 75 15.39 20.48 15.56
CA ARG A 75 16.72 20.91 15.11
C ARG A 75 17.77 21.01 16.24
N PRO A 76 17.46 21.52 17.46
CA PRO A 76 18.48 21.58 18.51
C PRO A 76 18.82 20.22 19.14
N HIS A 77 18.02 19.18 18.87
CA HIS A 77 18.11 17.88 19.54
C HIS A 77 18.36 16.70 18.60
N THR A 78 18.43 16.94 17.29
CA THR A 78 18.61 15.89 16.28
C THR A 78 19.73 16.26 15.31
N THR A 79 20.59 15.31 14.98
CA THR A 79 21.54 15.46 13.88
C THR A 79 21.12 14.59 12.70
N SER A 80 21.55 14.92 11.49
CA SER A 80 21.28 14.07 10.32
C SER A 80 21.90 12.68 10.47
N LEU A 81 23.02 12.57 11.18
CA LEU A 81 23.71 11.30 11.44
C LEU A 81 23.01 10.49 12.54
N GLY A 82 22.51 11.15 13.60
CA GLY A 82 21.66 10.51 14.59
C GLY A 82 20.34 10.02 14.00
N LEU A 83 19.72 10.79 13.09
CA LEU A 83 18.54 10.35 12.34
C LEU A 83 18.85 9.14 11.45
N ALA A 84 20.03 9.11 10.82
CA ALA A 84 20.46 7.96 10.02
C ALA A 84 20.71 6.72 10.90
N TYR A 85 21.34 6.90 12.06
CA TYR A 85 21.63 5.85 13.03
C TYR A 85 20.34 5.26 13.63
N HIS A 86 19.40 6.10 14.07
CA HIS A 86 18.14 5.69 14.67
C HIS A 86 17.02 5.45 13.64
N GLY A 87 17.26 5.73 12.36
CA GLY A 87 16.27 5.62 11.30
C GLY A 87 15.72 4.21 11.15
N GLU A 88 16.56 3.19 11.31
CA GLU A 88 16.13 1.79 11.31
C GLU A 88 15.17 1.50 12.47
N PHE A 89 15.52 1.98 13.66
CA PHE A 89 14.71 1.85 14.86
C PHE A 89 13.35 2.55 14.69
N ILE A 90 13.32 3.77 14.15
CA ILE A 90 12.07 4.49 13.86
C ILE A 90 11.23 3.70 12.84
N LEU A 91 11.84 3.28 11.73
CA LEU A 91 11.14 2.59 10.65
C LEU A 91 10.55 1.26 11.14
N HIS A 92 11.27 0.55 12.01
CA HIS A 92 10.82 -0.68 12.65
C HIS A 92 9.56 -0.48 13.52
N HIS A 93 9.52 0.57 14.35
CA HIS A 93 8.34 0.85 15.18
C HIS A 93 7.17 1.38 14.35
N PHE A 94 7.45 2.21 13.36
CA PHE A 94 6.44 2.73 12.46
C PHE A 94 5.81 1.61 11.61
N SER A 95 6.62 0.69 11.08
CA SER A 95 6.12 -0.47 10.34
C SER A 95 5.28 -1.37 11.24
N ALA A 96 5.68 -1.58 12.51
CA ALA A 96 4.90 -2.33 13.49
C ALA A 96 3.52 -1.71 13.73
N LEU A 97 3.46 -0.38 13.89
CA LEU A 97 2.21 0.36 14.05
C LEU A 97 1.31 0.27 12.81
N LEU A 98 1.88 0.45 11.61
CA LEU A 98 1.13 0.30 10.36
C LEU A 98 0.60 -1.13 10.21
N CYS A 99 1.40 -2.14 10.55
CA CYS A 99 0.97 -3.53 10.53
C CYS A 99 -0.15 -3.78 11.54
N LEU A 100 -0.06 -3.22 12.75
CA LEU A 100 -1.15 -3.29 13.73
C LEU A 100 -2.45 -2.69 13.16
N VAL A 101 -2.39 -1.49 12.59
CA VAL A 101 -3.56 -0.84 11.98
C VAL A 101 -4.15 -1.70 10.87
N LEU A 102 -3.32 -2.24 9.97
CA LEU A 102 -3.78 -3.09 8.86
C LEU A 102 -4.35 -4.44 9.34
N ALA A 103 -3.73 -5.06 10.35
CA ALA A 103 -4.20 -6.29 10.96
C ALA A 103 -5.59 -6.13 11.63
N ILE A 104 -5.95 -4.90 12.01
CA ILE A 104 -7.27 -4.56 12.55
C ILE A 104 -8.22 -4.16 11.42
N ALA A 105 -7.80 -3.25 10.55
CA ALA A 105 -8.66 -2.65 9.53
C ALA A 105 -9.12 -3.65 8.47
N VAL A 106 -8.24 -4.53 7.99
CA VAL A 106 -8.56 -5.49 6.92
C VAL A 106 -9.63 -6.49 7.39
N PRO A 107 -9.46 -7.21 8.53
CA PRO A 107 -10.49 -8.12 9.02
C PRO A 107 -11.80 -7.40 9.40
N LEU A 108 -11.74 -6.20 9.97
CA LEU A 108 -12.95 -5.42 10.25
C LEU A 108 -13.67 -5.00 8.96
N GLY A 109 -12.94 -4.74 7.88
CA GLY A 109 -13.50 -4.55 6.54
C GLY A 109 -14.29 -5.77 6.09
N TRP A 110 -13.72 -6.97 6.24
CA TRP A 110 -14.43 -8.22 5.93
C TRP A 110 -15.68 -8.43 6.78
N ALA A 111 -15.62 -8.11 8.07
CA ALA A 111 -16.77 -8.20 8.97
C ALA A 111 -17.92 -7.26 8.58
N ARG A 112 -17.60 -6.11 7.98
CA ARG A 112 -18.60 -5.16 7.48
C ARG A 112 -19.19 -5.55 6.13
N ASP A 113 -18.49 -6.32 5.30
CA ASP A 113 -18.98 -6.71 3.98
C ASP A 113 -20.01 -7.84 4.04
N PRO A 114 -21.31 -7.58 3.79
CA PRO A 114 -22.35 -8.60 3.84
C PRO A 114 -22.17 -9.71 2.80
N ARG A 115 -21.47 -9.42 1.70
CA ARG A 115 -21.25 -10.36 0.59
C ARG A 115 -20.38 -11.52 1.00
N LEU A 116 -19.56 -11.39 2.05
CA LEU A 116 -18.68 -12.45 2.56
C LEU A 116 -19.41 -13.52 3.40
N GLY A 117 -20.70 -13.36 3.68
CA GLY A 117 -21.55 -14.36 4.32
C GLY A 117 -21.60 -14.23 5.85
N LYS A 118 -22.18 -15.24 6.53
CA LYS A 118 -22.42 -15.18 7.99
C LYS A 118 -21.15 -15.35 8.82
N LEU A 119 -20.20 -16.16 8.35
CA LEU A 119 -18.93 -16.45 9.05
C LEU A 119 -17.82 -15.41 8.80
N ARG A 120 -18.16 -14.25 8.21
CA ARG A 120 -17.21 -13.19 7.88
C ARG A 120 -16.46 -12.59 9.09
N PHE A 121 -16.97 -12.80 10.30
CA PHE A 121 -16.34 -12.36 11.55
C PHE A 121 -15.26 -13.32 12.06
N ALA A 122 -15.21 -14.57 11.59
CA ALA A 122 -14.28 -15.56 12.13
C ALA A 122 -12.80 -15.16 11.98
N PRO A 123 -12.32 -14.59 10.85
CA PRO A 123 -10.94 -14.10 10.78
C PRO A 123 -10.65 -12.96 11.78
N VAL A 124 -11.65 -12.12 12.10
CA VAL A 124 -11.50 -11.03 13.09
C VAL A 124 -11.20 -11.60 14.47
N ALA A 125 -11.89 -12.68 14.84
CA ALA A 125 -11.71 -13.34 16.13
C ALA A 125 -10.29 -13.89 16.35
N PHE A 126 -9.52 -14.08 15.28
CA PHE A 126 -8.11 -14.49 15.34
C PHE A 126 -7.14 -13.32 15.14
N ALA A 127 -7.33 -12.51 14.08
CA ALA A 127 -6.41 -11.45 13.71
C ALA A 127 -6.33 -10.34 14.76
N LEU A 128 -7.47 -9.91 15.31
CA LEU A 128 -7.54 -8.81 16.28
C LEU A 128 -6.78 -9.14 17.58
N PRO A 129 -7.10 -10.23 18.31
CA PRO A 129 -6.33 -10.57 19.51
C PRO A 129 -4.87 -10.92 19.18
N GLY A 130 -4.61 -11.58 18.04
CA GLY A 130 -3.24 -11.88 17.61
C GLY A 130 -2.38 -10.63 17.43
N ALA A 131 -2.90 -9.63 16.73
CA ALA A 131 -2.22 -8.36 16.51
C ALA A 131 -2.05 -7.55 17.82
N LEU A 132 -3.05 -7.53 18.70
CA LEU A 132 -2.96 -6.84 19.98
C LEU A 132 -1.92 -7.48 20.91
N LEU A 133 -1.85 -8.81 20.97
CA LEU A 133 -0.84 -9.53 21.75
C LEU A 133 0.58 -9.30 21.22
N LEU A 134 0.75 -9.31 19.89
CA LEU A 134 2.05 -9.03 19.27
C LEU A 134 2.48 -7.57 19.48
N ALA A 135 1.53 -6.61 19.39
CA ALA A 135 1.79 -5.21 19.69
C ALA A 135 2.16 -5.01 21.16
N ALA A 136 1.45 -5.66 22.09
CA ALA A 136 1.78 -5.65 23.50
C ALA A 136 3.19 -6.22 23.76
N ALA A 137 3.50 -7.37 23.16
CA ALA A 137 4.83 -7.99 23.25
C ALA A 137 5.93 -7.10 22.64
N HIS A 138 5.63 -6.38 21.55
CA HIS A 138 6.55 -5.43 20.94
C HIS A 138 6.78 -4.22 21.86
N LEU A 139 5.72 -3.63 22.43
CA LEU A 139 5.80 -2.52 23.38
C LEU A 139 6.61 -2.90 24.63
N GLY A 140 6.46 -4.12 25.14
CA GLY A 140 7.24 -4.62 26.28
C GLY A 140 8.74 -4.71 26.03
N ARG A 141 9.18 -4.75 24.77
CA ARG A 141 10.61 -4.74 24.38
C ARG A 141 11.18 -3.34 24.20
N ILE A 142 10.33 -2.31 24.18
CA ILE A 142 10.79 -0.91 24.14
C ILE A 142 11.31 -0.54 25.53
N PRO A 143 12.38 0.27 25.66
CA PRO A 143 12.93 0.65 26.96
C PRO A 143 11.94 1.26 27.96
N LEU A 144 10.86 1.87 27.47
CA LEU A 144 9.79 2.49 28.27
C LEU A 144 8.58 1.55 28.50
N GLY A 145 8.60 0.38 27.88
CA GLY A 145 7.54 -0.60 27.96
C GLY A 145 7.44 -1.22 29.35
N PRO A 146 6.23 -1.53 29.83
CA PRO A 146 6.08 -2.37 31.00
C PRO A 146 6.76 -3.72 30.77
N ALA A 147 7.77 -4.08 31.58
CA ALA A 147 8.54 -5.31 31.40
C ALA A 147 7.67 -6.58 31.42
N TRP A 148 6.53 -6.55 32.13
CA TRP A 148 5.56 -7.64 32.15
C TRP A 148 4.87 -7.86 30.79
N LEU A 149 4.98 -6.95 29.83
CA LEU A 149 4.51 -7.18 28.46
C LEU A 149 5.52 -7.94 27.60
N ALA A 150 6.80 -8.04 28.01
CA ALA A 150 7.84 -8.69 27.24
C ALA A 150 7.80 -10.23 27.30
N HIS A 151 6.75 -10.83 27.88
CA HIS A 151 6.64 -12.28 28.02
C HIS A 151 6.62 -12.99 26.66
N SER A 152 7.47 -14.01 26.51
CA SER A 152 7.57 -14.81 25.29
C SER A 152 6.26 -15.49 24.90
N THR A 153 5.46 -15.88 25.89
CA THR A 153 4.14 -16.51 25.69
C THR A 153 3.14 -15.60 24.98
N LEU A 154 3.17 -14.28 25.23
CA LEU A 154 2.32 -13.31 24.55
C LEU A 154 2.68 -13.24 23.06
N ALA A 155 3.98 -13.19 22.74
CA ALA A 155 4.46 -13.17 21.36
C ALA A 155 4.08 -14.45 20.61
N THR A 156 4.32 -15.63 21.19
CA THR A 156 4.00 -16.92 20.54
C THR A 156 2.50 -17.11 20.35
N THR A 157 1.69 -16.76 21.35
CA THR A 157 0.22 -16.86 21.24
C THR A 157 -0.33 -15.87 20.22
N GLY A 158 0.18 -14.62 20.25
CA GLY A 158 -0.18 -13.61 19.27
C GLY A 158 0.20 -14.01 17.85
N ALA A 159 1.37 -14.59 17.67
CA ALA A 159 1.85 -15.15 16.40
C ALA A 159 0.93 -16.24 15.88
N ALA A 160 0.59 -17.23 16.71
CA ALA A 160 -0.29 -18.32 16.34
C ALA A 160 -1.67 -17.81 15.91
N LEU A 161 -2.28 -16.90 16.68
CA LEU A 161 -3.58 -16.33 16.35
C LEU A 161 -3.56 -15.53 15.04
N LEU A 162 -2.58 -14.64 14.86
CA LEU A 162 -2.51 -13.81 13.65
C LEU A 162 -2.21 -14.67 12.39
N LEU A 163 -1.30 -15.63 12.49
CA LEU A 163 -0.92 -16.49 11.36
C LEU A 163 -1.99 -17.53 11.00
N VAL A 164 -2.91 -17.86 11.91
CA VAL A 164 -4.09 -18.69 11.62
C VAL A 164 -5.24 -17.87 11.01
N ALA A 165 -5.23 -16.54 11.15
CA ALA A 165 -6.33 -15.73 10.63
C ALA A 165 -6.45 -15.80 9.10
N TRP A 166 -5.33 -15.81 8.35
CA TRP A 166 -5.36 -15.78 6.90
C TRP A 166 -5.78 -17.10 6.22
N PRO A 167 -5.40 -18.32 6.67
CA PRO A 167 -5.90 -19.56 6.06
C PRO A 167 -7.37 -19.78 6.44
N VAL A 168 -7.79 -19.36 7.64
CA VAL A 168 -9.21 -19.34 8.03
C VAL A 168 -10.00 -18.43 7.09
N ALA A 169 -9.51 -17.20 6.83
CA ALA A 169 -10.13 -16.29 5.88
C ALA A 169 -10.18 -16.89 4.46
N ALA A 170 -9.08 -17.44 3.97
CA ALA A 170 -9.01 -18.03 2.64
C ALA A 170 -9.94 -19.24 2.48
N GLY A 171 -10.05 -20.09 3.51
CA GLY A 171 -10.97 -21.23 3.51
C GLY A 171 -12.44 -20.80 3.52
N LEU A 172 -12.80 -19.85 4.39
CA LEU A 172 -14.17 -19.33 4.48
C LEU A 172 -14.59 -18.56 3.22
N PHE A 173 -13.66 -17.82 2.62
CA PHE A 173 -13.92 -17.00 1.45
C PHE A 173 -13.58 -17.70 0.13
N TRP A 174 -13.16 -18.96 0.16
CA TRP A 174 -12.73 -19.74 -1.01
C TRP A 174 -13.60 -19.59 -2.27
N PRO A 175 -14.96 -19.70 -2.19
CA PRO A 175 -15.80 -19.55 -3.39
C PRO A 175 -15.82 -18.12 -3.94
N LYS A 176 -15.51 -17.12 -3.10
CA LYS A 176 -15.55 -15.68 -3.41
C LYS A 176 -14.19 -15.13 -3.85
N LEU A 177 -13.09 -15.78 -3.48
CA LEU A 177 -11.77 -15.44 -4.01
C LEU A 177 -11.83 -15.43 -5.54
N GLY A 178 -11.08 -14.51 -6.16
CA GLY A 178 -11.10 -14.19 -7.59
C GLY A 178 -10.81 -15.36 -8.54
N PRO A 179 -10.06 -15.15 -9.65
CA PRO A 179 -9.89 -16.19 -10.67
C PRO A 179 -9.46 -17.51 -10.04
N ALA A 180 -10.17 -18.60 -10.35
CA ALA A 180 -9.94 -19.92 -9.76
C ALA A 180 -8.47 -20.37 -9.89
N GLN A 181 -7.83 -19.98 -11.00
CA GLN A 181 -6.41 -20.23 -11.29
C GLN A 181 -5.46 -19.62 -10.26
N ARG A 182 -5.82 -18.51 -9.60
CA ARG A 182 -4.97 -17.83 -8.62
C ARG A 182 -5.16 -18.33 -7.20
N ARG A 183 -6.31 -18.95 -6.88
CA ARG A 183 -6.65 -19.45 -5.53
C ARG A 183 -5.57 -20.32 -4.87
N PRO A 184 -4.85 -21.21 -5.61
CA PRO A 184 -3.79 -22.02 -5.02
C PRO A 184 -2.64 -21.21 -4.39
N ILE A 185 -2.47 -19.93 -4.75
CA ILE A 185 -1.40 -19.07 -4.23
C ILE A 185 -1.40 -19.01 -2.70
N VAL A 186 -2.58 -19.04 -2.06
CA VAL A 186 -2.70 -19.01 -0.60
C VAL A 186 -2.01 -20.23 0.01
N PHE A 187 -2.25 -21.42 -0.53
CA PHE A 187 -1.61 -22.64 -0.04
C PHE A 187 -0.12 -22.69 -0.35
N VAL A 188 0.28 -22.21 -1.52
CA VAL A 188 1.68 -22.12 -1.93
C VAL A 188 2.47 -21.20 -0.99
N LEU A 189 1.89 -20.07 -0.59
CA LEU A 189 2.51 -19.13 0.36
C LEU A 189 2.55 -19.67 1.80
N ALA A 190 1.64 -20.58 2.17
CA ALA A 190 1.63 -21.21 3.48
C ALA A 190 2.70 -22.30 3.62
N LEU A 191 3.16 -22.87 2.51
CA LEU A 191 4.06 -24.03 2.50
C LEU A 191 5.35 -23.82 3.33
N PRO A 192 6.12 -22.72 3.20
CA PRO A 192 7.36 -22.57 3.97
C PRO A 192 7.09 -22.46 5.47
N LEU A 193 5.98 -21.81 5.85
CA LEU A 193 5.55 -21.69 7.24
C LEU A 193 5.14 -23.05 7.82
N VAL A 194 4.37 -23.84 7.07
CA VAL A 194 3.93 -25.18 7.50
C VAL A 194 5.13 -26.12 7.66
N VAL A 195 6.05 -26.13 6.70
CA VAL A 195 7.28 -26.94 6.78
C VAL A 195 8.12 -26.51 7.98
N ARG A 196 8.28 -25.20 8.20
CA ARG A 196 8.99 -24.66 9.37
C ARG A 196 8.36 -25.14 10.68
N VAL A 197 7.06 -24.93 10.88
CA VAL A 197 6.36 -25.34 12.10
C VAL A 197 6.40 -26.86 12.28
N GLY A 198 6.38 -27.63 11.19
CA GLY A 198 6.54 -29.07 11.23
C GLY A 198 7.88 -29.54 11.83
N PHE A 199 8.97 -28.81 11.59
CA PHE A 199 10.30 -29.16 12.11
C PHE A 199 10.68 -28.45 13.42
N ALA A 200 10.28 -27.20 13.61
CA ALA A 200 10.60 -26.39 14.80
C ALA A 200 9.47 -26.36 15.84
N GLY A 201 8.33 -27.01 15.58
CA GLY A 201 7.16 -26.96 16.45
C GLY A 201 6.62 -25.54 16.65
N TRP A 202 5.97 -25.32 17.79
CA TRP A 202 5.44 -24.00 18.16
C TRP A 202 6.53 -22.98 18.45
N GLY A 203 7.73 -23.42 18.86
CA GLY A 203 8.89 -22.56 19.05
C GLY A 203 9.33 -21.86 17.75
N GLY A 204 9.11 -22.50 16.60
CA GLY A 204 9.34 -21.89 15.28
C GLY A 204 8.52 -20.63 15.01
N LEU A 205 7.35 -20.46 15.66
CA LEU A 205 6.55 -19.23 15.61
C LEU A 205 7.06 -18.16 16.58
N ALA A 206 7.78 -18.56 17.62
CA ALA A 206 8.44 -17.68 18.59
C ALA A 206 9.83 -17.19 18.10
N GLY A 207 10.23 -17.61 16.90
CA GLY A 207 11.50 -17.26 16.29
C GLY A 207 12.64 -18.26 16.52
N GLU A 208 12.36 -19.43 17.09
CA GLU A 208 13.37 -20.48 17.20
C GLU A 208 13.85 -20.93 15.82
N LEU A 209 15.16 -21.11 15.70
CA LEU A 209 15.78 -21.52 14.44
C LEU A 209 15.53 -23.00 14.19
N VAL A 210 15.34 -23.33 12.93
CA VAL A 210 15.17 -24.71 12.50
C VAL A 210 16.52 -25.44 12.57
N GLY A 211 16.51 -26.68 13.06
CA GLY A 211 17.72 -27.50 13.17
C GLY A 211 18.38 -27.80 11.82
N PRO A 212 19.70 -28.11 11.78
CA PRO A 212 20.46 -28.28 10.54
C PRO A 212 19.89 -29.29 9.53
N HIS A 213 19.29 -30.38 10.02
CA HIS A 213 18.69 -31.42 9.19
C HIS A 213 17.44 -30.94 8.42
N ALA A 214 16.77 -29.91 8.93
CA ALA A 214 15.54 -29.37 8.35
C ALA A 214 15.78 -28.16 7.43
N VAL A 215 16.99 -27.61 7.40
CA VAL A 215 17.41 -26.52 6.51
C VAL A 215 17.12 -26.83 5.04
N VAL A 216 17.44 -28.05 4.59
CA VAL A 216 17.22 -28.46 3.19
C VAL A 216 15.73 -28.44 2.84
N TRP A 217 14.86 -28.87 3.76
CA TRP A 217 13.42 -28.93 3.55
C TRP A 217 12.78 -27.54 3.54
N VAL A 218 13.18 -26.68 4.47
CA VAL A 218 12.71 -25.28 4.52
C VAL A 218 13.21 -24.52 3.29
N GLY A 219 14.49 -24.66 2.93
CA GLY A 219 15.05 -24.05 1.72
C GLY A 219 14.33 -24.51 0.44
N ALA A 220 14.07 -25.81 0.29
CA ALA A 220 13.32 -26.34 -0.84
C ALA A 220 11.88 -25.79 -0.89
N ALA A 221 11.21 -25.70 0.26
CA ALA A 221 9.87 -25.11 0.35
C ALA A 221 9.86 -23.65 -0.12
N ILE A 222 10.84 -22.85 0.30
CA ILE A 222 10.98 -21.44 -0.13
C ILE A 222 11.18 -21.35 -1.65
N VAL A 223 12.07 -22.15 -2.22
CA VAL A 223 12.34 -22.15 -3.68
C VAL A 223 11.08 -22.54 -4.45
N VAL A 224 10.39 -23.61 -4.04
CA VAL A 224 9.14 -24.06 -4.65
C VAL A 224 8.08 -22.96 -4.56
N THR A 225 7.88 -22.39 -3.36
CA THR A 225 6.93 -21.29 -3.15
C THR A 225 7.24 -20.09 -4.05
N ALA A 226 8.50 -19.70 -4.17
CA ALA A 226 8.92 -18.58 -5.01
C ALA A 226 8.57 -18.80 -6.50
N ILE A 227 8.91 -19.98 -7.03
CA ILE A 227 8.64 -20.34 -8.44
C ILE A 227 7.14 -20.39 -8.69
N PHE A 228 6.38 -21.12 -7.86
CA PHE A 228 4.94 -21.27 -8.05
C PHE A 228 4.19 -19.95 -7.84
N THR A 229 4.63 -19.08 -6.94
CA THR A 229 4.04 -17.75 -6.75
C THR A 229 4.19 -16.92 -8.02
N LEU A 230 5.38 -16.92 -8.67
CA LEU A 230 5.56 -16.24 -9.95
C LEU A 230 4.63 -16.79 -11.04
N LEU A 231 4.56 -18.11 -11.16
CA LEU A 231 3.77 -18.81 -12.19
C LEU A 231 2.26 -18.62 -12.02
N LEU A 232 1.77 -18.53 -10.78
CA LEU A 232 0.36 -18.35 -10.45
C LEU A 232 -0.07 -16.87 -10.52
N LEU A 233 0.79 -15.96 -10.07
CA LEU A 233 0.46 -14.54 -10.04
C LEU A 233 0.49 -13.93 -11.45
N ARG A 234 1.51 -14.31 -12.25
CA ARG A 234 1.78 -13.80 -13.61
C ARG A 234 1.62 -12.26 -13.67
N PRO A 235 2.50 -11.50 -13.00
CA PRO A 235 2.40 -10.05 -12.97
C PRO A 235 2.38 -9.50 -14.40
N ARG A 236 1.33 -8.74 -14.72
CA ARG A 236 1.14 -8.16 -16.05
C ARG A 236 2.01 -6.92 -16.21
N LEU A 237 3.13 -7.09 -16.88
CA LEU A 237 4.05 -6.02 -17.25
C LEU A 237 4.33 -6.09 -18.75
N GLU A 238 4.65 -4.95 -19.35
CA GLU A 238 5.24 -4.93 -20.68
C GLU A 238 6.53 -5.78 -20.68
N LEU A 239 6.74 -6.55 -21.76
CA LEU A 239 7.86 -7.50 -21.84
C LEU A 239 9.21 -6.86 -21.52
N TRP A 240 9.46 -5.65 -22.05
CA TRP A 240 10.70 -4.92 -21.79
C TRP A 240 10.87 -4.53 -20.32
N VAL A 241 9.80 -4.09 -19.66
CA VAL A 241 9.83 -3.77 -18.23
C VAL A 241 10.10 -5.04 -17.42
N MET A 242 9.47 -6.16 -17.77
CA MET A 242 9.73 -7.45 -17.13
C MET A 242 11.19 -7.89 -17.29
N VAL A 243 11.79 -7.74 -18.48
CA VAL A 243 13.19 -8.06 -18.73
C VAL A 243 14.13 -7.18 -17.89
N VAL A 244 13.86 -5.87 -17.80
CA VAL A 244 14.64 -4.95 -16.96
C VAL A 244 14.54 -5.33 -15.48
N VAL A 245 13.32 -5.61 -14.98
CA VAL A 245 13.10 -6.06 -13.60
C VAL A 245 13.85 -7.37 -13.33
N ALA A 246 13.73 -8.35 -14.24
CA ALA A 246 14.45 -9.62 -14.12
C ALA A 246 15.97 -9.42 -14.09
N LEU A 247 16.52 -8.54 -14.93
CA LEU A 247 17.95 -8.26 -14.93
C LEU A 247 18.41 -7.63 -13.61
N ILE A 248 17.66 -6.66 -13.07
CA ILE A 248 17.96 -6.02 -11.78
C ILE A 248 17.91 -7.05 -10.65
N CYS A 249 16.88 -7.91 -10.61
CA CYS A 249 16.76 -8.96 -9.60
C CYS A 249 17.87 -10.01 -9.73
N LEU A 250 18.27 -10.36 -10.95
CA LEU A 250 19.39 -11.28 -11.19
C LEU A 250 20.71 -10.71 -10.65
N LEU A 251 20.99 -9.44 -10.95
CA LEU A 251 22.16 -8.74 -10.42
C LEU A 251 22.12 -8.67 -8.89
N GLY A 252 20.96 -8.37 -8.30
CA GLY A 252 20.76 -8.37 -6.86
C GLY A 252 21.05 -9.74 -6.23
N SER A 253 20.48 -10.81 -6.77
CA SER A 253 20.72 -12.18 -6.29
C SER A 253 22.17 -12.63 -6.47
N ALA A 254 22.81 -12.27 -7.59
CA ALA A 254 24.22 -12.55 -7.83
C ALA A 254 25.13 -11.80 -6.84
N PHE A 255 24.76 -10.55 -6.50
CA PHE A 255 25.45 -9.79 -5.47
C PHE A 255 25.31 -10.42 -4.08
N PHE A 256 24.11 -10.89 -3.70
CA PHE A 256 23.92 -11.65 -2.45
C PHE A 256 24.73 -12.94 -2.42
N TYR A 257 24.80 -13.66 -3.54
CA TYR A 257 25.63 -14.86 -3.65
C TYR A 257 27.11 -14.54 -3.50
N PHE A 258 27.59 -13.49 -4.16
CA PHE A 258 28.97 -13.03 -4.05
C PHE A 258 29.33 -12.65 -2.60
N LEU A 259 28.45 -11.90 -1.92
CA LEU A 259 28.63 -11.56 -0.52
C LEU A 259 28.61 -12.80 0.37
N TYR A 260 27.75 -13.77 0.06
CA TYR A 260 27.71 -15.04 0.77
C TYR A 260 29.01 -15.85 0.58
N GLU A 261 29.59 -15.92 -0.61
CA GLU A 261 30.83 -16.69 -0.82
C GLU A 261 32.07 -15.98 -0.27
N ARG A 262 32.20 -14.66 -0.49
CA ARG A 262 33.45 -13.93 -0.23
C ARG A 262 33.42 -13.07 1.03
N GLY A 263 32.25 -12.66 1.47
CA GLY A 263 32.06 -11.80 2.64
C GLY A 263 31.75 -12.56 3.93
N PHE A 264 31.61 -13.89 3.88
CA PHE A 264 31.32 -14.72 5.05
C PHE A 264 32.52 -14.71 6.00
N GLY A 265 32.33 -14.19 7.22
CA GLY A 265 33.37 -14.01 8.25
C GLY A 265 33.70 -12.53 8.52
N GLU A 266 33.71 -11.66 7.50
CA GLU A 266 33.88 -10.21 7.70
C GLU A 266 32.55 -9.50 7.96
N LEU A 267 31.46 -10.00 7.37
CA LEU A 267 30.10 -9.47 7.48
C LEU A 267 29.18 -10.38 8.30
N GLU A 268 29.75 -11.27 9.11
CA GLU A 268 29.04 -12.36 9.80
C GLU A 268 27.84 -11.85 10.61
N ASP A 269 28.03 -10.76 11.37
CA ASP A 269 26.99 -10.18 12.22
C ASP A 269 25.83 -9.56 11.41
N GLY A 270 26.12 -8.95 10.26
CA GLY A 270 25.14 -8.24 9.45
C GLY A 270 24.41 -9.13 8.44
N LEU A 271 25.18 -9.78 7.55
CA LEU A 271 24.62 -10.58 6.47
C LEU A 271 24.08 -11.92 7.00
N GLY A 272 24.79 -12.55 7.94
CA GLY A 272 24.36 -13.79 8.59
C GLY A 272 23.02 -13.59 9.30
N GLY A 273 22.90 -12.51 10.08
CA GLY A 273 21.65 -12.13 10.74
C GLY A 273 20.50 -11.86 9.76
N LEU A 274 20.75 -11.16 8.66
CA LEU A 274 19.74 -10.88 7.64
C LEU A 274 19.25 -12.15 6.95
N LEU A 275 20.15 -13.01 6.47
CA LEU A 275 19.77 -14.26 5.81
C LEU A 275 19.11 -15.23 6.80
N GLN A 276 19.57 -15.26 8.05
CA GLN A 276 18.93 -16.01 9.12
C GLN A 276 17.51 -15.52 9.39
N SER A 277 17.29 -14.20 9.40
CA SER A 277 15.94 -13.63 9.54
C SER A 277 15.06 -13.97 8.32
N LEU A 278 15.62 -13.87 7.12
CA LEU A 278 14.90 -14.13 5.87
C LEU A 278 14.44 -15.59 5.76
N PHE A 279 15.34 -16.54 5.99
CA PHE A 279 15.07 -17.98 5.82
C PHE A 279 14.63 -18.68 7.09
N GLY A 280 14.94 -18.10 8.25
CA GLY A 280 14.61 -18.63 9.56
C GLY A 280 15.47 -19.82 10.01
N PHE A 281 16.64 -20.00 9.41
CA PHE A 281 17.65 -20.94 9.85
C PHE A 281 19.04 -20.31 9.70
N GLN A 282 20.04 -20.81 10.43
CA GLN A 282 21.41 -20.37 10.24
C GLN A 282 21.91 -20.84 8.87
N VAL A 283 22.31 -19.88 8.02
CA VAL A 283 22.89 -20.23 6.72
C VAL A 283 24.25 -20.88 6.98
N PRO A 284 24.48 -22.11 6.50
CA PRO A 284 25.76 -22.76 6.76
C PRO A 284 26.88 -22.05 6.01
N TYR A 285 28.10 -22.13 6.57
CA TYR A 285 29.29 -21.55 5.94
C TYR A 285 29.50 -22.10 4.52
N PRO A 286 29.92 -21.26 3.55
CA PRO A 286 30.08 -21.66 2.15
C PRO A 286 30.96 -22.90 1.97
N SER A 287 32.03 -23.04 2.75
CA SER A 287 32.96 -24.18 2.69
C SER A 287 32.33 -25.53 3.06
N TYR A 288 31.21 -25.55 3.77
CA TYR A 288 30.51 -26.77 4.18
C TYR A 288 29.27 -27.08 3.34
N VAL A 289 28.95 -26.26 2.34
CA VAL A 289 27.76 -26.40 1.50
C VAL A 289 28.17 -26.71 0.06
N ASN A 290 27.52 -27.69 -0.54
CA ASN A 290 27.68 -27.96 -1.98
C ASN A 290 27.14 -26.77 -2.78
N ASP A 291 27.92 -26.29 -3.76
CA ASP A 291 27.59 -25.21 -4.70
C ASP A 291 26.17 -25.31 -5.29
N LEU A 292 25.67 -26.53 -5.54
CA LEU A 292 24.31 -26.71 -6.06
C LEU A 292 23.21 -26.31 -5.08
N ARG A 293 23.44 -26.46 -3.77
CA ARG A 293 22.46 -26.08 -2.73
C ARG A 293 22.41 -24.57 -2.55
N SER A 294 23.57 -23.91 -2.50
CA SER A 294 23.65 -22.45 -2.41
C SER A 294 23.09 -21.81 -3.69
N ALA A 295 23.43 -22.33 -4.88
CA ALA A 295 22.85 -21.91 -6.15
C ALA A 295 21.31 -22.09 -6.19
N GLY A 296 20.80 -23.22 -5.69
CA GLY A 296 19.35 -23.46 -5.61
C GLY A 296 18.62 -22.45 -4.72
N LEU A 297 19.20 -22.09 -3.57
CA LEU A 297 18.65 -21.09 -2.67
C LEU A 297 18.71 -19.68 -3.28
N MET A 298 19.78 -19.34 -3.99
CA MET A 298 19.88 -18.07 -4.74
C MET A 298 18.89 -17.99 -5.90
N MET A 299 18.63 -19.10 -6.57
CA MET A 299 17.57 -19.20 -7.57
C MET A 299 16.20 -18.90 -6.94
N GLY A 300 15.93 -19.44 -5.75
CA GLY A 300 14.73 -19.09 -4.97
C GLY A 300 14.65 -17.59 -4.67
N LEU A 301 15.75 -16.99 -4.20
CA LEU A 301 15.84 -15.56 -3.93
C LEU A 301 15.56 -14.71 -5.18
N PHE A 302 16.13 -15.10 -6.32
CA PHE A 302 15.87 -14.47 -7.61
C PHE A 302 14.37 -14.47 -7.95
N PHE A 303 13.72 -15.63 -7.88
CA PHE A 303 12.28 -15.72 -8.16
C PHE A 303 11.44 -14.93 -7.16
N MET A 304 11.80 -14.90 -5.89
CA MET A 304 11.13 -14.06 -4.89
C MET A 304 11.24 -12.58 -5.26
N PHE A 305 12.44 -12.08 -5.55
CA PHE A 305 12.66 -10.69 -5.94
C PHE A 305 11.93 -10.32 -7.22
N VAL A 306 12.00 -11.16 -8.26
CA VAL A 306 11.27 -10.91 -9.52
C VAL A 306 9.78 -10.84 -9.26
N THR A 307 9.22 -11.78 -8.49
CA THR A 307 7.78 -11.81 -8.22
C THR A 307 7.33 -10.57 -7.45
N VAL A 308 8.03 -10.21 -6.38
CA VAL A 308 7.71 -9.03 -5.56
C VAL A 308 7.84 -7.75 -6.37
N TYR A 309 8.98 -7.55 -7.04
CA TYR A 309 9.27 -6.32 -7.75
C TYR A 309 8.37 -6.13 -8.97
N ALA A 310 8.13 -7.20 -9.74
CA ALA A 310 7.20 -7.16 -10.87
C ALA A 310 5.77 -6.84 -10.41
N SER A 311 5.34 -7.39 -9.29
CA SER A 311 4.01 -7.14 -8.72
C SER A 311 3.88 -5.72 -8.15
N LEU A 312 4.96 -5.15 -7.58
CA LEU A 312 4.98 -3.77 -7.11
C LEU A 312 4.91 -2.75 -8.25
N VAL A 313 5.58 -3.02 -9.36
CA VAL A 313 5.56 -2.18 -10.56
C VAL A 313 4.22 -2.30 -11.30
N SER A 314 3.62 -3.49 -11.32
CA SER A 314 2.30 -3.74 -11.91
C SER A 314 1.23 -2.88 -11.23
N THR A 315 0.46 -2.14 -12.02
CA THR A 315 -0.68 -1.37 -11.48
C THR A 315 -1.81 -2.27 -11.01
N GLU A 316 -2.00 -3.43 -11.66
CA GLU A 316 -3.07 -4.38 -11.32
C GLU A 316 -2.75 -5.22 -10.08
N ASP A 317 -1.47 -5.51 -9.85
CA ASP A 317 -1.03 -6.42 -8.78
C ASP A 317 -0.34 -5.70 -7.62
N ARG A 318 -0.35 -4.36 -7.59
CA ARG A 318 0.37 -3.55 -6.61
C ARG A 318 0.12 -3.95 -5.16
N VAL A 319 -1.14 -4.17 -4.77
CA VAL A 319 -1.48 -4.59 -3.39
C VAL A 319 -0.87 -5.95 -3.07
N ARG A 320 -0.89 -6.89 -4.01
CA ARG A 320 -0.26 -8.20 -3.84
C ARG A 320 1.26 -8.07 -3.81
N GLY A 321 1.84 -7.16 -4.60
CA GLY A 321 3.26 -6.81 -4.53
C GLY A 321 3.66 -6.26 -3.16
N ILE A 322 2.86 -5.36 -2.58
CA ILE A 322 3.08 -4.83 -1.22
C ILE A 322 2.97 -5.97 -0.20
N ALA A 323 1.95 -6.81 -0.32
CA ALA A 323 1.73 -7.94 0.57
C ALA A 323 2.89 -8.95 0.53
N LEU A 324 3.34 -9.36 -0.66
CA LEU A 324 4.52 -10.22 -0.84
C LEU A 324 5.80 -9.54 -0.37
N GLY A 325 5.94 -8.22 -0.59
CA GLY A 325 7.05 -7.44 -0.08
C GLY A 325 7.12 -7.43 1.44
N LEU A 326 5.99 -7.26 2.13
CA LEU A 326 5.92 -7.36 3.60
C LEU A 326 6.32 -8.76 4.09
N MET A 327 5.83 -9.81 3.45
CA MET A 327 6.20 -11.20 3.79
C MET A 327 7.69 -11.47 3.54
N LEU A 328 8.24 -10.95 2.44
CA LEU A 328 9.65 -11.11 2.10
C LEU A 328 10.56 -10.38 3.10
N VAL A 329 10.24 -9.13 3.45
CA VAL A 329 11.01 -8.34 4.44
C VAL A 329 10.88 -8.95 5.83
N ALA A 330 9.70 -9.44 6.19
CA ALA A 330 9.48 -10.15 7.45
C ALA A 330 10.33 -11.42 7.57
N GLY A 331 10.51 -12.13 6.44
CA GLY A 331 11.17 -13.42 6.41
C GLY A 331 10.39 -14.50 7.16
N LEU A 332 11.05 -15.63 7.38
CA LEU A 332 10.52 -16.75 8.16
C LEU A 332 11.15 -16.87 9.54
N GLY A 333 12.15 -16.05 9.86
CA GLY A 333 12.90 -16.14 11.11
C GLY A 333 12.13 -15.67 12.33
N PHE A 334 11.13 -14.79 12.18
CA PHE A 334 10.23 -14.34 13.26
C PHE A 334 10.94 -13.97 14.57
N SER A 335 12.16 -13.43 14.47
CA SER A 335 13.01 -13.07 15.61
C SER A 335 12.41 -11.96 16.49
N SER A 336 11.42 -11.23 15.97
CA SER A 336 10.68 -10.21 16.69
C SER A 336 9.18 -10.28 16.42
N PRO A 337 8.33 -9.88 17.40
CA PRO A 337 6.87 -9.78 17.21
C PRO A 337 6.47 -8.91 16.01
N HIS A 338 7.28 -7.88 15.70
CA HIS A 338 7.07 -7.00 14.57
C HIS A 338 7.16 -7.75 13.23
N LEU A 339 8.14 -8.66 13.04
CA LEU A 339 8.29 -9.42 11.80
C LEU A 339 7.09 -10.36 11.61
N VAL A 340 6.60 -10.95 12.69
CA VAL A 340 5.38 -11.77 12.66
C VAL A 340 4.17 -10.94 12.25
N MET A 341 4.02 -9.72 12.79
CA MET A 341 2.95 -8.82 12.37
C MET A 341 3.05 -8.47 10.89
N MET A 342 4.25 -8.12 10.40
CA MET A 342 4.47 -7.84 8.97
C MET A 342 4.09 -9.01 8.08
N PHE A 343 4.52 -10.24 8.44
CA PHE A 343 4.18 -11.44 7.68
C PHE A 343 2.67 -11.71 7.72
N GLY A 344 2.05 -11.65 8.91
CA GLY A 344 0.63 -11.89 9.10
C GLY A 344 -0.24 -10.89 8.32
N VAL A 345 0.12 -9.61 8.35
CA VAL A 345 -0.56 -8.56 7.58
C VAL A 345 -0.37 -8.75 6.08
N GLY A 346 0.85 -9.07 5.63
CA GLY A 346 1.09 -9.43 4.24
C GLY A 346 0.19 -10.58 3.81
N ALA A 347 0.09 -11.63 4.61
CA ALA A 347 -0.77 -12.78 4.33
C ALA A 347 -2.28 -12.41 4.29
N LEU A 348 -2.76 -11.56 5.19
CA LEU A 348 -4.13 -11.02 5.16
C LEU A 348 -4.39 -10.17 3.89
N LEU A 349 -3.43 -9.33 3.50
CA LEU A 349 -3.52 -8.49 2.30
C LEU A 349 -3.50 -9.31 1.01
N ILE A 350 -2.88 -10.49 0.99
CA ILE A 350 -3.00 -11.43 -0.14
C ILE A 350 -4.45 -11.88 -0.30
N VAL A 351 -5.11 -12.28 0.79
CA VAL A 351 -6.52 -12.70 0.76
C VAL A 351 -7.40 -11.53 0.33
N GLU A 352 -7.19 -10.33 0.90
CA GLU A 352 -7.91 -9.12 0.53
C GLU A 352 -7.74 -8.77 -0.96
N GLY A 353 -6.51 -8.81 -1.47
CA GLY A 353 -6.20 -8.55 -2.87
C GLY A 353 -6.76 -9.60 -3.84
N MET A 354 -7.34 -10.69 -3.33
CA MET A 354 -8.04 -11.70 -4.12
C MET A 354 -9.57 -11.59 -4.05
N LEU A 355 -10.12 -10.83 -3.10
CA LEU A 355 -11.57 -10.64 -2.98
C LEU A 355 -12.12 -9.72 -4.10
N PRO A 356 -13.40 -9.89 -4.50
CA PRO A 356 -14.07 -9.04 -5.46
C PRO A 356 -14.45 -7.70 -4.81
N GLY A 357 -14.10 -6.59 -5.45
CA GLY A 357 -14.35 -5.24 -4.92
C GLY A 357 -13.20 -4.63 -4.12
N ALA A 358 -12.03 -5.29 -4.05
CA ALA A 358 -10.82 -4.64 -3.55
C ALA A 358 -10.57 -3.32 -4.32
N PRO A 359 -10.14 -2.23 -3.66
CA PRO A 359 -10.18 -0.83 -4.14
C PRO A 359 -9.34 -0.51 -5.40
N HIS A 360 -8.78 -1.52 -6.08
CA HIS A 360 -8.03 -1.36 -7.32
C HIS A 360 -8.59 -2.18 -8.49
N ARG A 361 -9.81 -2.70 -8.34
CA ARG A 361 -10.46 -3.56 -9.33
C ARG A 361 -11.53 -2.82 -10.11
N GLU A 362 -11.13 -1.80 -10.86
CA GLU A 362 -11.87 -1.32 -12.02
C GLU A 362 -11.00 -1.54 -13.26
N LEU A 363 -11.02 -2.78 -13.75
CA LEU A 363 -10.80 -3.24 -15.13
C LEU A 363 -11.01 -4.75 -15.06
N SER A 364 -12.23 -5.17 -15.37
CA SER A 364 -12.69 -6.53 -15.17
C SER A 364 -11.93 -7.49 -16.11
N PRO A 365 -11.43 -8.64 -15.63
CA PRO A 365 -10.94 -9.70 -16.50
C PRO A 365 -12.06 -10.31 -17.35
N SER A 366 -13.34 -10.08 -16.97
CA SER A 366 -14.46 -10.36 -17.86
C SER A 366 -14.33 -9.53 -19.12
N LEU A 367 -13.95 -8.25 -19.10
CA LEU A 367 -13.78 -7.50 -20.35
C LEU A 367 -12.72 -8.12 -21.26
N SER A 368 -11.58 -8.58 -20.73
CA SER A 368 -10.53 -9.23 -21.53
C SER A 368 -10.88 -10.64 -21.99
N GLN A 369 -11.64 -11.39 -21.20
CA GLN A 369 -12.05 -12.76 -21.52
C GLN A 369 -13.28 -12.75 -22.43
N SER A 370 -14.20 -11.81 -22.22
CA SER A 370 -15.26 -11.42 -23.15
C SER A 370 -14.66 -10.86 -24.42
N LEU A 371 -13.62 -10.03 -24.41
CA LEU A 371 -12.97 -9.56 -25.64
C LEU A 371 -12.32 -10.71 -26.40
N ALA A 372 -11.65 -11.65 -25.72
CA ALA A 372 -11.06 -12.81 -26.37
C ALA A 372 -12.11 -13.84 -26.84
N GLU A 373 -13.20 -14.03 -26.09
CA GLU A 373 -14.36 -14.85 -26.48
C GLU A 373 -15.18 -14.16 -27.58
N ILE A 374 -15.29 -12.84 -27.58
CA ILE A 374 -15.95 -12.03 -28.61
C ILE A 374 -15.06 -11.96 -29.86
N GLU A 375 -13.73 -11.90 -29.74
CA GLU A 375 -12.80 -11.94 -30.88
C GLU A 375 -12.76 -13.35 -31.48
N ALA A 376 -12.75 -14.40 -30.64
CA ALA A 376 -12.90 -15.78 -31.08
C ALA A 376 -14.30 -16.10 -31.65
N ASP A 377 -15.37 -15.55 -31.07
CA ASP A 377 -16.73 -15.67 -31.60
C ASP A 377 -16.95 -14.77 -32.81
N LEU A 378 -16.28 -13.63 -32.96
CA LEU A 378 -16.34 -12.82 -34.18
C LEU A 378 -15.58 -13.51 -35.32
N ASP A 379 -14.47 -14.19 -35.01
CA ASP A 379 -13.72 -15.00 -35.96
C ASP A 379 -14.46 -16.32 -36.31
N ALA A 380 -15.20 -16.92 -35.36
CA ALA A 380 -15.94 -18.17 -35.57
C ALA A 380 -17.39 -17.97 -36.06
N SER A 381 -18.04 -16.86 -35.73
CA SER A 381 -19.45 -16.54 -36.07
C SER A 381 -19.56 -15.65 -37.32
N GLY A 382 -18.47 -15.46 -38.05
CA GLY A 382 -18.46 -14.77 -39.33
C GLY A 382 -19.38 -15.39 -40.39
N ASP A 383 -19.74 -16.68 -40.27
CA ASP A 383 -20.48 -17.38 -41.32
C ASP A 383 -21.91 -17.87 -40.97
N ASP A 384 -22.30 -18.22 -39.72
CA ASP A 384 -23.50 -19.09 -39.56
C ASP A 384 -24.61 -18.74 -38.53
N LEU A 385 -24.58 -17.64 -37.74
CA LEU A 385 -25.59 -17.40 -36.69
C LEU A 385 -26.27 -16.01 -36.70
N GLN A 386 -26.97 -15.64 -37.79
CA GLN A 386 -27.68 -14.36 -37.93
C GLN A 386 -29.13 -14.30 -37.35
N GLY A 387 -29.59 -15.31 -36.59
CA GLY A 387 -31.04 -15.43 -36.26
C GLY A 387 -31.52 -14.91 -34.89
N GLU A 388 -30.78 -15.15 -33.81
CA GLU A 388 -31.38 -15.08 -32.44
C GLU A 388 -30.83 -13.99 -31.50
N HIS A 389 -29.72 -13.30 -31.84
CA HIS A 389 -29.10 -12.34 -30.93
C HIS A 389 -29.67 -10.91 -30.99
N SER A 390 -30.55 -10.59 -31.93
CA SER A 390 -31.06 -9.22 -32.10
C SER A 390 -32.07 -8.78 -31.03
N SER A 391 -32.68 -9.70 -30.28
CA SER A 391 -33.71 -9.38 -29.28
C SER A 391 -33.14 -8.91 -27.94
N GLY A 392 -31.95 -9.38 -27.56
CA GLY A 392 -31.33 -9.06 -26.27
C GLY A 392 -30.89 -7.60 -26.13
N GLY A 393 -30.30 -7.03 -27.17
CA GLY A 393 -29.79 -5.65 -27.15
C GLY A 393 -30.89 -4.60 -26.94
N LEU A 394 -32.05 -4.77 -27.60
CA LEU A 394 -33.17 -3.84 -27.43
C LEU A 394 -33.74 -3.88 -26.00
N ALA A 395 -33.87 -5.07 -25.41
CA ALA A 395 -34.38 -5.21 -24.05
C ALA A 395 -33.47 -4.53 -23.02
N GLN A 396 -32.15 -4.77 -23.13
CA GLN A 396 -31.15 -4.17 -22.24
C GLN A 396 -31.12 -2.63 -22.35
N VAL A 397 -31.08 -2.09 -23.57
CA VAL A 397 -31.11 -0.64 -23.80
C VAL A 397 -32.41 -0.03 -23.27
N ARG A 398 -33.54 -0.70 -23.49
CA ARG A 398 -34.84 -0.23 -23.02
C ARG A 398 -34.93 -0.22 -21.50
N GLU A 399 -34.41 -1.25 -20.83
CA GLU A 399 -34.33 -1.31 -19.37
C GLU A 399 -33.47 -0.17 -18.81
N ALA A 400 -32.29 0.05 -19.39
CA ALA A 400 -31.39 1.12 -18.98
C ALA A 400 -32.03 2.52 -19.11
N VAL A 401 -32.67 2.80 -20.24
CA VAL A 401 -33.29 4.10 -20.52
C VAL A 401 -34.57 4.32 -19.70
N ASN A 402 -35.38 3.28 -19.47
CA ASN A 402 -36.53 3.36 -18.57
C ASN A 402 -36.11 3.63 -17.12
N GLY A 403 -35.07 2.94 -16.64
CA GLY A 403 -34.53 3.16 -15.30
C GLY A 403 -33.98 4.58 -15.13
N LEU A 404 -33.34 5.12 -16.17
CA LEU A 404 -32.86 6.50 -16.20
C LEU A 404 -34.02 7.51 -16.14
N ALA A 405 -35.07 7.30 -16.94
CA ALA A 405 -36.26 8.13 -16.92
C ALA A 405 -36.91 8.17 -15.54
N GLN A 406 -37.05 7.00 -14.89
CA GLN A 406 -37.62 6.88 -13.56
C GLN A 406 -36.80 7.62 -12.48
N ARG A 407 -35.46 7.53 -12.52
CA ARG A 407 -34.58 8.19 -11.55
C ARG A 407 -34.60 9.70 -11.62
N HIS A 408 -34.81 10.24 -12.82
CA HIS A 408 -34.83 11.68 -13.06
C HIS A 408 -36.24 12.27 -13.16
N GLY A 409 -37.28 11.47 -12.92
CA GLY A 409 -38.68 11.93 -13.02
C GLY A 409 -39.05 12.41 -14.43
N LEU A 410 -38.43 11.84 -15.47
CA LEU A 410 -38.68 12.19 -16.87
C LEU A 410 -39.86 11.41 -17.43
N GLU A 411 -40.42 11.92 -18.52
CA GLU A 411 -41.43 11.17 -19.28
C GLU A 411 -40.85 9.83 -19.79
N PRO A 412 -41.68 8.77 -19.89
CA PRO A 412 -41.24 7.48 -20.41
C PRO A 412 -40.64 7.60 -21.82
N PRO A 413 -39.58 6.84 -22.15
CA PRO A 413 -38.94 6.94 -23.44
C PRO A 413 -39.88 6.54 -24.57
N THR A 414 -39.83 7.29 -25.68
CA THR A 414 -40.61 7.00 -26.88
C THR A 414 -39.88 5.97 -27.73
N LEU A 415 -40.56 4.87 -28.08
CA LEU A 415 -40.05 3.83 -28.97
C LEU A 415 -40.69 3.98 -30.36
N VAL A 416 -39.87 4.23 -31.38
CA VAL A 416 -40.30 4.34 -32.78
C VAL A 416 -39.59 3.27 -33.61
N GLN A 417 -40.35 2.49 -34.38
CA GLN A 417 -39.78 1.53 -35.32
C GLN A 417 -39.46 2.28 -36.63
N THR A 418 -38.19 2.25 -37.05
CA THR A 418 -37.68 3.06 -38.17
C THR A 418 -37.41 2.25 -39.45
N GLY A 419 -37.57 0.92 -39.41
CA GLY A 419 -37.38 0.02 -40.56
C GLY A 419 -37.57 -1.45 -40.17
N GLN A 420 -37.20 -2.37 -41.09
CA GLN A 420 -37.23 -3.83 -40.83
C GLN A 420 -36.24 -4.19 -39.70
N GLY A 421 -36.74 -4.23 -38.47
CA GLY A 421 -35.97 -4.59 -37.27
C GLY A 421 -35.16 -3.47 -36.62
N ALA A 422 -35.24 -2.23 -37.12
CA ALA A 422 -34.55 -1.08 -36.51
C ALA A 422 -35.48 -0.32 -35.56
N HIS A 423 -35.03 -0.13 -34.33
CA HIS A 423 -35.76 0.57 -33.27
C HIS A 423 -35.00 1.83 -32.84
N MET A 424 -35.71 2.93 -32.71
CA MET A 424 -35.21 4.17 -32.14
C MET A 424 -35.91 4.43 -30.82
N LEU A 425 -35.13 4.51 -29.75
CA LEU A 425 -35.59 4.87 -28.42
C LEU A 425 -35.12 6.30 -28.13
N SER A 426 -36.01 7.19 -27.71
CA SER A 426 -35.66 8.57 -27.35
C SER A 426 -36.18 8.90 -25.96
N LEU A 427 -35.31 9.50 -25.14
CA LEU A 427 -35.64 10.04 -23.83
C LEU A 427 -35.20 11.50 -23.79
N ARG A 428 -36.11 12.40 -23.39
CA ARG A 428 -35.84 13.83 -23.29
C ARG A 428 -36.40 14.42 -22.01
N GLY A 429 -35.69 15.40 -21.47
CA GLY A 429 -36.18 16.24 -20.38
C GLY A 429 -35.05 16.86 -19.54
N PRO A 430 -35.37 17.76 -18.61
CA PRO A 430 -34.36 18.47 -17.82
C PRO A 430 -33.74 17.55 -16.76
N VAL A 431 -32.42 17.56 -16.63
CA VAL A 431 -31.69 16.81 -15.58
C VAL A 431 -30.79 17.77 -14.83
N GLY A 432 -31.23 18.22 -13.65
CA GLY A 432 -30.46 19.17 -12.84
C GLY A 432 -30.25 20.54 -13.50
N GLY A 433 -31.16 20.97 -14.36
CA GLY A 433 -31.09 22.23 -15.12
C GLY A 433 -30.93 21.98 -16.63
N PRO A 434 -29.77 21.50 -17.10
CA PRO A 434 -29.54 21.20 -18.52
C PRO A 434 -30.53 20.20 -19.12
N LEU A 435 -30.85 20.36 -20.40
CA LEU A 435 -31.73 19.44 -21.13
C LEU A 435 -30.97 18.16 -21.52
N LEU A 436 -31.49 16.99 -21.14
CA LEU A 436 -31.05 15.69 -21.65
C LEU A 436 -31.81 15.36 -22.94
N ASP A 437 -31.08 14.93 -23.98
CA ASP A 437 -31.59 14.24 -25.17
C ASP A 437 -30.77 12.96 -25.38
N LEU A 438 -31.33 11.83 -24.95
CA LEU A 438 -30.76 10.51 -25.17
C LEU A 438 -31.48 9.84 -26.34
N ARG A 439 -30.69 9.37 -27.31
CA ARG A 439 -31.17 8.64 -28.49
C ARG A 439 -30.42 7.34 -28.62
N ALA A 440 -31.15 6.23 -28.56
CA ALA A 440 -30.60 4.91 -28.83
C ALA A 440 -31.19 4.36 -30.13
N ARG A 441 -30.32 4.10 -31.10
CA ARG A 441 -30.67 3.42 -32.35
C ARG A 441 -30.18 1.98 -32.24
N VAL A 442 -31.13 1.06 -32.15
CA VAL A 442 -30.89 -0.38 -32.05
C VAL A 442 -31.20 -1.00 -33.40
N GLU A 443 -30.16 -1.44 -34.11
CA GLU A 443 -30.27 -2.21 -35.35
C GLU A 443 -29.80 -3.65 -35.11
N PRO A 444 -30.20 -4.62 -35.96
CA PRO A 444 -29.83 -6.03 -35.77
C PRO A 444 -28.32 -6.28 -35.66
N LYS A 445 -27.49 -5.42 -36.29
CA LYS A 445 -26.03 -5.55 -36.32
C LYS A 445 -25.28 -4.44 -35.57
N SER A 446 -25.98 -3.41 -35.10
CA SER A 446 -25.34 -2.29 -34.41
C SER A 446 -26.30 -1.60 -33.46
N THR A 447 -25.89 -1.48 -32.21
CA THR A 447 -26.55 -0.60 -31.25
C THR A 447 -25.69 0.64 -31.08
N ARG A 448 -26.29 1.81 -31.24
CA ARG A 448 -25.64 3.10 -31.02
C ARG A 448 -26.46 3.89 -30.02
N VAL A 449 -25.82 4.33 -28.93
CA VAL A 449 -26.47 5.15 -27.89
C VAL A 449 -25.74 6.47 -27.85
N GLU A 450 -26.48 7.53 -28.14
CA GLU A 450 -26.01 8.91 -28.17
C GLU A 450 -26.71 9.69 -27.05
N ILE A 451 -25.92 10.35 -26.22
CA ILE A 451 -26.38 11.13 -25.08
C ILE A 451 -25.97 12.57 -25.35
N SER A 452 -26.92 13.49 -25.36
CA SER A 452 -26.65 14.93 -25.39
C SER A 452 -27.16 15.56 -24.10
N VAL A 453 -26.34 16.37 -23.45
CA VAL A 453 -26.72 17.14 -22.26
C VAL A 453 -26.45 18.62 -22.56
N GLY A 454 -27.43 19.48 -22.32
CA GLY A 454 -27.37 20.89 -22.70
C GLY A 454 -27.69 21.13 -24.18
N LEU A 455 -27.13 22.19 -24.73
CA LEU A 455 -27.31 22.63 -26.12
C LEU A 455 -26.00 22.41 -26.89
N PRO A 456 -25.75 21.21 -27.45
CA PRO A 456 -24.57 20.98 -28.28
C PRO A 456 -24.58 21.94 -29.48
N GLY A 457 -23.45 22.62 -29.68
CA GLY A 457 -23.30 23.64 -30.72
C GLY A 457 -23.28 23.06 -32.13
N ARG A 458 -23.56 23.91 -33.13
CA ARG A 458 -23.34 23.59 -34.55
C ARG A 458 -21.91 23.86 -35.03
N GLY A 459 -21.12 24.57 -34.22
CA GLY A 459 -19.72 24.90 -34.50
C GLY A 459 -18.76 23.78 -34.12
N GLU A 460 -17.46 24.04 -34.28
CA GLU A 460 -16.41 23.14 -33.79
C GLU A 460 -16.51 22.99 -32.26
N PRO A 461 -16.36 21.78 -31.72
CA PRO A 461 -16.31 21.56 -30.28
C PRO A 461 -15.04 22.19 -29.68
N VAL A 462 -15.14 22.66 -28.43
CA VAL A 462 -14.00 23.19 -27.66
C VAL A 462 -12.94 22.10 -27.50
N PHE A 463 -13.38 20.89 -27.20
CA PHE A 463 -12.54 19.70 -27.24
C PHE A 463 -13.35 18.44 -27.57
N GLU A 464 -12.63 17.45 -28.08
CA GLU A 464 -13.11 16.10 -28.34
C GLU A 464 -12.22 15.09 -27.60
N LEU A 465 -12.84 14.10 -26.99
CA LEU A 465 -12.16 12.90 -26.51
C LEU A 465 -12.47 11.77 -27.47
N ILE A 466 -11.43 11.39 -28.22
CA ILE A 466 -11.50 10.34 -29.23
C ILE A 466 -10.88 9.08 -28.66
N PRO A 467 -11.56 7.92 -28.72
CA PRO A 467 -10.95 6.65 -28.38
C PRO A 467 -9.92 6.31 -29.46
N ASP A 468 -8.65 6.60 -29.19
CA ASP A 468 -7.54 6.34 -30.12
C ASP A 468 -6.41 5.61 -29.37
N PRO A 469 -6.18 4.32 -29.65
CA PRO A 469 -4.99 3.61 -29.17
C PRO A 469 -3.69 4.16 -29.81
N GLY A 470 -3.80 4.95 -30.87
CA GLY A 470 -2.71 5.59 -31.60
C GLY A 470 -2.02 6.76 -30.88
N LYS A 471 -1.14 7.41 -31.64
CA LYS A 471 -0.25 8.50 -31.20
C LYS A 471 -0.71 9.90 -31.60
N ARG A 472 -1.89 10.07 -32.20
CA ARG A 472 -2.38 11.40 -32.59
C ARG A 472 -3.20 12.00 -31.43
N GLY A 473 -2.98 13.28 -31.15
CA GLY A 473 -3.64 14.00 -30.05
C GLY A 473 -2.88 14.00 -28.72
N THR A 474 -3.28 14.91 -27.84
CA THR A 474 -2.66 15.09 -26.52
C THR A 474 -3.27 14.11 -25.52
N ARG A 475 -2.45 13.54 -24.62
CA ARG A 475 -2.97 12.68 -23.56
C ARG A 475 -3.56 13.54 -22.43
N PRO A 476 -4.79 13.27 -21.97
CA PRO A 476 -5.33 13.94 -20.80
C PRO A 476 -4.51 13.61 -19.56
N ALA A 477 -4.49 14.51 -18.57
CA ALA A 477 -3.90 14.25 -17.26
C ALA A 477 -4.84 13.42 -16.37
N HIS A 478 -5.50 12.41 -16.95
CA HIS A 478 -6.57 11.61 -16.33
C HIS A 478 -6.36 10.11 -16.62
N LEU A 479 -7.04 9.22 -15.88
CA LEU A 479 -6.98 7.76 -16.11
C LEU A 479 -7.41 7.37 -17.54
N LEU A 480 -8.29 8.18 -18.16
CA LEU A 480 -8.71 8.03 -19.55
C LEU A 480 -7.59 8.17 -20.57
N ALA A 481 -6.40 8.68 -20.19
CA ALA A 481 -5.25 8.81 -21.09
C ALA A 481 -4.78 7.49 -21.71
N ARG A 482 -5.22 6.36 -21.16
CA ARG A 482 -4.93 5.03 -21.68
C ARG A 482 -5.76 4.72 -22.94
N SER A 483 -7.02 5.16 -22.99
CA SER A 483 -7.97 4.85 -24.07
C SER A 483 -8.28 6.03 -24.97
N HIS A 484 -8.20 7.27 -24.47
CA HIS A 484 -8.63 8.46 -25.18
C HIS A 484 -7.49 9.44 -25.46
N ARG A 485 -7.70 10.27 -26.48
CA ARG A 485 -6.85 11.40 -26.86
C ARG A 485 -7.70 12.65 -26.97
N ILE A 486 -7.14 13.77 -26.54
CA ILE A 486 -7.76 15.08 -26.66
C ILE A 486 -7.44 15.65 -28.03
N HIS A 487 -8.47 16.12 -28.71
CA HIS A 487 -8.40 17.01 -29.87
C HIS A 487 -9.08 18.33 -29.51
N GLY A 488 -8.48 19.48 -29.82
CA GLY A 488 -8.98 20.79 -29.40
C GLY A 488 -8.18 21.38 -28.23
N GLU A 489 -8.81 22.25 -27.44
CA GLU A 489 -8.13 23.02 -26.38
C GLU A 489 -8.05 22.24 -25.06
N PRO A 490 -6.86 21.90 -24.54
CA PRO A 490 -6.71 21.13 -23.30
C PRO A 490 -7.31 21.83 -22.08
N ARG A 491 -7.32 23.16 -22.05
CA ARG A 491 -7.92 23.96 -20.97
C ARG A 491 -9.41 23.75 -20.86
N GLY A 492 -10.09 23.49 -21.98
CA GLY A 492 -11.50 23.13 -21.98
C GLY A 492 -11.76 21.83 -21.22
N LEU A 493 -10.86 20.84 -21.35
CA LEU A 493 -10.96 19.60 -20.58
C LEU A 493 -10.71 19.83 -19.09
N GLU A 494 -9.75 20.67 -18.73
CA GLU A 494 -9.46 21.02 -17.32
C GLU A 494 -10.67 21.70 -16.67
N ALA A 495 -11.31 22.63 -17.37
CA ALA A 495 -12.55 23.28 -16.92
C ALA A 495 -13.73 22.32 -16.83
N PHE A 496 -13.74 21.25 -17.64
CA PHE A 496 -14.80 20.24 -17.64
C PHE A 496 -14.84 19.38 -16.36
N GLY A 497 -13.70 19.30 -15.65
CA GLY A 497 -13.55 18.56 -14.39
C GLY A 497 -13.39 17.04 -14.56
N ASP A 498 -12.97 16.38 -13.47
CA ASP A 498 -12.65 14.94 -13.47
C ASP A 498 -13.88 14.04 -13.37
N ALA A 499 -14.97 14.48 -12.73
CA ALA A 499 -16.13 13.63 -12.47
C ALA A 499 -16.79 13.05 -13.74
N PRO A 500 -16.98 13.82 -14.84
CA PRO A 500 -17.44 13.26 -16.11
C PRO A 500 -16.44 12.28 -16.73
N LEU A 501 -15.14 12.52 -16.56
CA LEU A 501 -14.08 11.69 -17.10
C LEU A 501 -14.00 10.34 -16.37
N ASP A 502 -14.18 10.35 -15.04
CA ASP A 502 -14.32 9.14 -14.23
C ASP A 502 -15.53 8.32 -14.67
N ALA A 503 -16.69 8.96 -14.87
CA ALA A 503 -17.89 8.26 -15.35
C ALA A 503 -17.71 7.66 -16.76
N LEU A 504 -16.93 8.32 -17.62
CA LEU A 504 -16.62 7.85 -18.96
C LEU A 504 -15.68 6.62 -18.97
N THR A 505 -14.96 6.33 -17.87
CA THR A 505 -14.07 5.13 -17.80
C THR A 505 -14.83 3.81 -17.95
N CYS A 506 -16.13 3.80 -17.65
CA CYS A 506 -17.02 2.66 -17.88
C CYS A 506 -17.31 2.40 -19.37
N PHE A 507 -16.99 3.37 -20.25
CA PHE A 507 -17.27 3.34 -21.68
C PHE A 507 -15.98 3.59 -22.48
N PRO A 508 -15.08 2.60 -22.60
CA PRO A 508 -13.74 2.80 -23.16
C PRO A 508 -13.74 3.18 -24.64
N THR A 509 -14.82 2.89 -25.36
CA THR A 509 -15.02 3.26 -26.77
C THR A 509 -15.86 4.51 -26.97
N ALA A 510 -16.17 5.25 -25.90
CA ALA A 510 -17.01 6.42 -26.00
C ALA A 510 -16.29 7.56 -26.73
N TYR A 511 -17.04 8.28 -27.56
CA TYR A 511 -16.59 9.49 -28.23
C TYR A 511 -17.32 10.67 -27.63
N LEU A 512 -16.59 11.59 -27.00
CA LEU A 512 -17.16 12.76 -26.34
C LEU A 512 -16.78 14.03 -27.10
N ARG A 513 -17.75 14.91 -27.31
CA ARG A 513 -17.59 16.26 -27.84
C ARG A 513 -18.21 17.25 -26.87
N ALA A 514 -17.44 18.29 -26.52
CA ALA A 514 -17.90 19.34 -25.62
C ALA A 514 -17.91 20.70 -26.33
N TRP A 515 -18.96 21.47 -26.09
CA TRP A 515 -19.12 22.87 -26.45
C TRP A 515 -19.41 23.66 -25.17
N ASP A 516 -19.30 24.99 -25.23
CA ASP A 516 -19.56 25.86 -24.07
C ASP A 516 -20.98 25.66 -23.49
N GLY A 517 -21.96 25.33 -24.33
CA GLY A 517 -23.36 25.17 -23.93
C GLY A 517 -23.85 23.74 -23.79
N GLY A 518 -23.02 22.73 -24.07
CA GLY A 518 -23.50 21.34 -24.07
C GLY A 518 -22.44 20.30 -24.40
N VAL A 519 -22.78 19.04 -24.15
CA VAL A 519 -21.90 17.89 -24.38
C VAL A 519 -22.66 16.82 -25.12
N GLN A 520 -21.99 16.12 -26.03
CA GLN A 520 -22.51 14.97 -26.73
C GLN A 520 -21.55 13.80 -26.57
N VAL A 521 -22.08 12.67 -26.11
CA VAL A 521 -21.35 11.42 -25.92
C VAL A 521 -21.98 10.33 -26.77
N ASP A 522 -21.21 9.76 -27.68
CA ASP A 522 -21.54 8.50 -28.34
C ASP A 522 -20.87 7.38 -27.54
N LEU A 523 -21.65 6.49 -26.91
CA LEU A 523 -21.09 5.45 -26.04
C LEU A 523 -20.28 4.38 -26.81
N GLY A 524 -20.30 4.42 -28.14
CA GLY A 524 -19.55 3.50 -28.99
C GLY A 524 -20.23 2.15 -29.14
N ARG A 525 -19.43 1.12 -29.45
CA ARG A 525 -19.94 -0.23 -29.81
C ARG A 525 -20.06 -1.17 -28.61
N GLU A 526 -19.30 -0.92 -27.55
CA GLU A 526 -19.24 -1.78 -26.37
C GLU A 526 -20.36 -1.43 -25.39
N LEU A 527 -21.59 -1.86 -25.71
CA LEU A 527 -22.79 -1.64 -24.89
C LEU A 527 -23.22 -2.88 -24.08
N MET A 528 -22.41 -3.94 -24.09
CA MET A 528 -22.75 -5.27 -23.56
C MET A 528 -23.07 -5.28 -22.06
N SER A 529 -22.77 -4.20 -21.34
CA SER A 529 -23.11 -4.03 -19.92
C SER A 529 -23.73 -2.67 -19.62
N LEU A 530 -24.58 -2.13 -20.49
CA LEU A 530 -25.27 -0.86 -20.24
C LEU A 530 -26.14 -0.98 -18.98
N ARG A 531 -25.67 -0.44 -17.85
CA ARG A 531 -26.39 -0.42 -16.56
C ARG A 531 -26.95 0.97 -16.31
N VAL A 532 -28.16 1.02 -15.73
CA VAL A 532 -28.82 2.27 -15.33
C VAL A 532 -27.87 3.13 -14.49
N ASP A 533 -27.18 2.53 -13.51
CA ASP A 533 -26.26 3.26 -12.60
C ASP A 533 -25.12 3.98 -13.33
N GLN A 534 -24.54 3.35 -14.35
CA GLN A 534 -23.40 3.91 -15.09
C GLN A 534 -23.85 5.05 -15.99
N VAL A 535 -24.99 4.89 -16.66
CA VAL A 535 -25.57 5.94 -17.51
C VAL A 535 -26.05 7.12 -16.65
N ASP A 536 -26.67 6.86 -15.49
CA ASP A 536 -27.10 7.86 -14.52
C ASP A 536 -25.91 8.66 -13.95
N ALA A 537 -24.83 7.98 -13.56
CA ALA A 537 -23.60 8.64 -13.11
C ALA A 537 -22.99 9.53 -14.20
N LEU A 538 -22.95 9.05 -15.44
CA LEU A 538 -22.47 9.84 -16.59
C LEU A 538 -23.37 11.05 -16.85
N VAL A 539 -24.69 10.88 -16.93
CA VAL A 539 -25.61 12.00 -17.19
C VAL A 539 -25.54 13.05 -16.08
N ARG A 540 -25.49 12.65 -14.81
CA ARG A 540 -25.38 13.61 -13.68
C ARG A 540 -24.06 14.36 -13.68
N SER A 541 -22.95 13.68 -13.96
CA SER A 541 -21.64 14.34 -14.02
C SER A 541 -21.56 15.31 -15.19
N LEU A 542 -22.06 14.93 -16.37
CA LEU A 542 -22.19 15.82 -17.54
C LEU A 542 -23.05 17.05 -17.24
N ALA A 543 -24.22 16.85 -16.62
CA ALA A 543 -25.11 17.96 -16.25
C ALA A 543 -24.46 18.91 -15.24
N ARG A 544 -23.71 18.37 -14.27
CA ARG A 544 -22.99 19.18 -13.28
C ARG A 544 -21.85 19.98 -13.91
N ALA A 545 -21.10 19.38 -14.84
CA ALA A 545 -20.01 20.07 -15.55
C ALA A 545 -20.47 21.20 -16.48
N LEU A 546 -21.78 21.25 -16.81
CA LEU A 546 -22.38 22.28 -17.64
C LEU A 546 -23.06 23.40 -16.83
N ARG A 547 -23.04 23.35 -15.50
CA ARG A 547 -23.57 24.45 -14.69
C ARG A 547 -22.55 25.59 -14.67
N PRO A 548 -22.97 26.84 -14.93
CA PRO A 548 -22.09 27.98 -14.81
C PRO A 548 -21.58 28.12 -13.36
N ASP A 549 -20.28 28.36 -13.20
CA ASP A 549 -19.62 28.50 -11.88
C ASP A 549 -20.23 29.61 -11.00
N ASP A 550 -20.99 30.53 -11.59
CA ASP A 550 -21.62 31.67 -10.90
C ASP A 550 -22.74 31.28 -9.92
N GLU A 551 -23.31 30.06 -10.00
CA GLU A 551 -24.34 29.58 -9.06
C GLU A 551 -23.79 28.78 -7.87
N LEU A 552 -22.49 28.45 -7.85
CA LEU A 552 -21.85 27.70 -6.77
C LEU A 552 -21.34 28.59 -5.62
N GLY A 553 -21.62 29.90 -5.67
CA GLY A 553 -21.19 30.88 -4.67
C GLY A 553 -22.08 31.02 -3.44
N ASP A 554 -23.32 30.53 -3.45
CA ASP A 554 -24.35 30.90 -2.46
C ASP A 554 -25.25 29.74 -1.97
N GLU A 555 -24.80 28.48 -1.93
CA GLU A 555 -25.50 27.46 -1.13
C GLU A 555 -24.96 27.46 0.33
N PRO A 556 -25.82 27.65 1.35
CA PRO A 556 -25.41 27.61 2.75
C PRO A 556 -25.20 26.15 3.19
N ASP A 557 -23.97 25.82 3.57
CA ASP A 557 -23.56 24.53 4.15
C ASP A 557 -24.11 24.30 5.59
N ASP A 558 -25.15 25.02 6.03
CA ASP A 558 -25.53 25.13 7.45
C ASP A 558 -26.84 24.42 7.87
N GLU A 559 -27.62 23.77 6.98
CA GLU A 559 -28.92 23.18 7.36
C GLU A 559 -28.95 21.65 7.59
N LEU A 560 -27.82 21.00 7.89
CA LEU A 560 -27.80 19.58 8.32
C LEU A 560 -27.18 19.36 9.70
N GLY A 561 -27.08 20.42 10.52
CA GLY A 561 -26.52 20.38 11.87
C GLY A 561 -27.51 20.23 13.03
N ASP A 562 -28.78 20.62 12.88
CA ASP A 562 -29.61 20.97 14.06
C ASP A 562 -30.85 20.08 14.31
N GLU A 563 -31.07 18.98 13.59
CA GLU A 563 -32.26 18.11 13.81
C GLU A 563 -32.02 16.82 14.64
N LEU A 564 -30.91 16.71 15.38
CA LEU A 564 -30.67 15.55 16.27
C LEU A 564 -30.34 15.95 17.72
N GLY A 565 -30.88 17.08 18.17
CA GLY A 565 -30.66 17.63 19.51
C GLY A 565 -31.79 17.50 20.53
N ASP A 566 -33.03 17.17 20.13
CA ASP A 566 -34.20 17.32 21.01
C ASP A 566 -35.05 16.03 21.09
N GLU A 567 -34.53 15.01 21.75
CA GLU A 567 -35.36 13.95 22.35
C GLU A 567 -34.48 13.22 23.37
N LEU A 568 -34.40 13.73 24.60
CA LEU A 568 -34.07 13.01 25.84
C LEU A 568 -33.87 14.04 26.98
N GLY A 569 -34.93 14.36 27.73
CA GLY A 569 -34.73 15.13 28.98
C GLY A 569 -35.95 15.80 29.61
N ASP A 570 -37.13 15.20 29.63
CA ASP A 570 -38.23 15.66 30.49
C ASP A 570 -38.52 14.62 31.56
N ASP A 571 -38.01 14.86 32.78
CA ASP A 571 -38.55 14.38 34.06
C ASP A 571 -37.74 15.02 35.21
N ALA A 572 -38.06 16.26 35.58
CA ALA A 572 -37.92 16.75 36.96
C ALA A 572 -38.58 18.12 37.14
N GLU A 573 -39.70 18.09 37.84
CA GLU A 573 -40.43 19.23 38.41
C GLU A 573 -39.51 20.14 39.26
N SER A 574 -39.77 21.46 39.22
CA SER A 574 -40.22 22.25 40.38
C SER A 574 -39.79 23.72 40.27
N ALA A 575 -40.77 24.56 39.92
CA ALA A 575 -41.15 25.81 40.60
C ALA A 575 -40.07 26.80 41.07
N ASN A 576 -40.02 28.00 40.47
CA ASN A 576 -40.62 29.21 41.06
C ASN A 576 -40.26 30.50 40.29
N ASP A 577 -41.32 31.24 39.97
CA ASP A 577 -41.52 32.69 40.17
C ASP A 577 -40.52 33.75 39.66
N GLU A 578 -40.99 34.41 38.58
CA GLU A 578 -41.26 35.86 38.48
C GLU A 578 -40.13 36.91 38.39
N PRO A 579 -40.43 38.10 37.80
CA PRO A 579 -39.58 38.77 36.81
C PRO A 579 -39.01 40.12 37.29
N GLY A 580 -38.10 40.71 36.50
CA GLY A 580 -37.67 42.09 36.75
C GLY A 580 -36.77 42.69 35.67
N ASP A 581 -37.32 43.64 34.93
CA ASP A 581 -36.74 44.92 34.53
C ASP A 581 -35.49 45.00 33.63
N LYS A 582 -35.73 45.54 32.42
CA LYS A 582 -34.84 46.45 31.67
C LYS A 582 -34.55 47.70 32.55
N PRO A 583 -33.58 48.62 32.27
CA PRO A 583 -33.06 48.96 30.94
C PRO A 583 -31.62 49.54 30.86
N ASP A 584 -31.30 50.05 29.66
CA ASP A 584 -30.46 51.21 29.32
C ASP A 584 -28.92 51.09 29.16
N ASP A 585 -28.52 51.42 27.93
CA ASP A 585 -27.50 52.39 27.49
C ASP A 585 -26.14 52.46 28.20
N GLU A 586 -25.05 52.35 27.42
CA GLU A 586 -24.29 53.55 27.01
C GLU A 586 -23.18 53.23 25.99
N ARG A 587 -23.10 54.09 24.97
CA ARG A 587 -21.96 54.31 24.08
C ARG A 587 -20.79 54.91 24.85
N VAL A 588 -19.54 54.59 24.47
CA VAL A 588 -18.47 55.61 24.39
C VAL A 588 -17.51 55.30 23.24
N ASP A 589 -17.25 56.34 22.45
CA ASP A 589 -16.31 56.46 21.35
C ASP A 589 -14.83 56.46 21.77
N GLY A 590 -13.96 55.98 20.87
CA GLY A 590 -12.85 56.81 20.38
C GLY A 590 -11.41 56.51 20.84
N PRO A 591 -10.41 56.99 20.05
CA PRO A 591 -9.14 56.30 19.81
C PRO A 591 -7.91 57.03 20.39
N GLY A 592 -6.73 56.40 20.32
CA GLY A 592 -5.45 57.03 20.69
C GLY A 592 -4.24 56.42 19.98
N ASP A 593 -3.68 57.21 19.07
CA ASP A 593 -2.42 57.03 18.33
C ASP A 593 -1.17 57.38 19.15
N GLU A 594 -0.01 57.11 18.51
CA GLU A 594 1.38 57.61 18.76
C GLU A 594 2.27 56.76 19.68
N ARG A 595 3.61 56.61 19.54
CA ARG A 595 4.72 56.85 18.58
C ARG A 595 5.99 56.23 19.25
N VAL A 596 6.88 55.47 18.59
CA VAL A 596 8.17 55.81 17.89
C VAL A 596 9.41 56.08 18.82
N ASP A 597 10.58 55.59 18.35
CA ASP A 597 12.01 55.74 18.77
C ASP A 597 12.57 54.73 19.82
N GLY A 598 13.72 54.06 19.68
CA GLY A 598 14.85 54.08 18.72
C GLY A 598 15.88 52.96 19.05
N PRO A 599 17.05 52.87 18.38
CA PRO A 599 17.99 51.73 18.43
C PRO A 599 19.11 51.90 19.48
N GLY A 600 19.73 50.80 19.92
CA GLY A 600 20.87 50.79 20.85
C GLY A 600 22.05 49.96 20.32
N ASP A 601 23.20 50.64 20.22
CA ASP A 601 24.49 50.15 19.75
C ASP A 601 25.26 49.25 20.76
N GLU A 602 26.37 48.71 20.25
CA GLU A 602 27.39 47.75 20.73
C GLU A 602 27.86 47.76 22.21
N PRO A 603 28.66 46.74 22.60
CA PRO A 603 30.07 47.08 22.83
C PRO A 603 31.11 46.09 22.26
N VAL A 604 32.27 46.66 21.90
CA VAL A 604 33.58 46.05 21.61
C VAL A 604 34.53 46.30 22.80
N ASP A 605 35.33 45.30 23.18
CA ASP A 605 36.71 45.32 23.77
C ASP A 605 36.95 43.97 24.49
N GLY A 606 38.05 43.21 24.37
CA GLY A 606 39.37 43.44 23.77
C GLY A 606 40.19 42.11 23.68
N PRO A 607 41.53 42.17 23.47
CA PRO A 607 42.36 41.05 23.03
C PRO A 607 43.12 40.32 24.17
N GLY A 608 43.63 39.11 23.91
CA GLY A 608 44.51 38.39 24.85
C GLY A 608 45.18 37.13 24.26
N ASP A 609 46.43 37.34 23.83
CA ASP A 609 47.63 36.50 23.98
C ASP A 609 47.75 35.06 23.41
N GLU A 610 48.75 34.90 22.52
CA GLU A 610 49.52 33.68 22.23
C GLU A 610 50.30 33.21 23.49
N PRO A 611 50.64 31.90 23.62
CA PRO A 611 51.91 31.38 23.10
C PRO A 611 51.76 29.92 22.58
N GLY A 612 52.67 29.28 21.85
CA GLY A 612 54.07 29.52 21.51
C GLY A 612 54.63 28.21 20.90
N ASP A 613 55.67 28.36 20.10
CA ASP A 613 56.35 27.31 19.33
C ASP A 613 57.04 26.22 20.16
N GLY A 614 57.03 25.00 19.59
CA GLY A 614 58.22 24.15 19.42
C GLY A 614 58.29 22.83 20.20
N PRO A 615 59.18 21.88 19.81
CA PRO A 615 59.80 21.64 18.51
C PRO A 615 59.52 20.22 17.95
N ALA A 616 59.80 20.09 16.65
CA ALA A 616 60.03 18.82 15.98
C ALA A 616 61.36 18.21 16.45
N ASP A 617 61.37 16.90 16.70
CA ASP A 617 62.60 16.11 16.73
C ASP A 617 62.47 14.90 15.79
N ASP A 618 63.31 14.94 14.77
CA ASP A 618 63.76 13.82 13.94
C ASP A 618 64.41 12.75 14.81
N VAL A 619 63.98 11.49 14.68
CA VAL A 619 64.85 10.35 15.02
C VAL A 619 64.69 9.22 14.02
N ALA A 620 65.65 9.21 13.09
CA ALA A 620 66.41 8.07 12.59
C ALA A 620 65.69 6.77 12.23
N ALA A 621 65.71 6.50 10.92
CA ALA A 621 65.84 5.16 10.37
C ALA A 621 67.10 4.46 10.89
N ALA A 622 66.95 3.23 11.41
CA ALA A 622 68.04 2.27 11.53
C ALA A 622 67.47 0.83 11.48
N ASP A 623 68.03 0.07 10.55
CA ASP A 623 68.22 -1.39 10.50
C ASP A 623 67.16 -2.32 11.10
N ARG A 624 66.50 -3.08 10.20
CA ARG A 624 66.07 -4.45 10.49
C ARG A 624 66.83 -5.39 9.58
N ASP A 625 67.84 -6.04 10.15
CA ASP A 625 68.44 -7.27 9.61
C ASP A 625 67.80 -8.48 10.34
N PRO A 626 67.52 -9.61 9.65
CA PRO A 626 66.80 -10.75 10.20
C PRO A 626 67.76 -11.91 10.52
N ALA A 627 67.85 -12.32 11.79
CA ALA A 627 68.21 -13.68 12.22
C ALA A 627 68.39 -13.70 13.73
N ASP A 628 67.63 -14.52 14.46
CA ASP A 628 68.28 -15.57 15.26
C ASP A 628 67.27 -16.68 15.57
N GLU A 629 67.64 -17.87 15.15
CA GLU A 629 67.07 -19.13 15.56
C GLU A 629 67.39 -19.36 17.03
N ARG A 630 66.44 -19.87 17.83
CA ARG A 630 66.83 -20.77 18.93
C ARG A 630 65.74 -21.75 19.31
N LYS A 631 66.03 -23.00 18.94
CA LYS A 631 65.48 -24.26 19.48
C LYS A 631 65.70 -24.38 20.98
N LEU A 632 64.69 -24.93 21.65
CA LEU A 632 64.70 -25.81 22.84
C LEU A 632 63.29 -26.45 22.83
N GLY A 633 63.06 -27.77 22.67
CA GLY A 633 63.66 -28.94 23.32
C GLY A 633 63.26 -28.94 24.80
N ASP A 634 62.57 -29.91 25.41
CA ASP A 634 62.24 -31.30 25.09
C ASP A 634 61.20 -31.81 26.13
N ASP A 635 60.51 -32.89 25.78
CA ASP A 635 60.06 -34.04 26.59
C ASP A 635 59.19 -33.91 27.86
N ALA A 636 58.00 -34.52 27.81
CA ALA A 636 57.46 -35.34 28.91
C ALA A 636 56.39 -36.32 28.38
N GLU A 637 56.87 -37.51 28.00
CA GLU A 637 56.09 -38.75 27.90
C GLU A 637 55.94 -39.37 29.30
N SER A 638 54.72 -39.73 29.71
CA SER A 638 54.53 -40.91 30.57
C SER A 638 53.08 -41.41 30.51
N ALA A 639 52.94 -42.61 29.96
CA ALA A 639 51.81 -43.49 30.10
C ALA A 639 51.67 -44.03 31.54
N ASN A 640 50.44 -44.36 31.95
CA ASN A 640 50.02 -45.65 32.53
C ASN A 640 48.74 -45.50 33.39
N GLY A 641 47.82 -46.45 33.24
CA GLY A 641 46.78 -46.67 34.25
C GLY A 641 45.52 -47.39 33.78
N GLU A 642 45.67 -48.59 33.21
CA GLU A 642 44.58 -49.57 33.04
C GLU A 642 44.59 -50.55 34.24
N LEU A 643 43.41 -50.85 34.82
CA LEU A 643 42.99 -52.03 35.63
C LEU A 643 41.70 -51.63 36.40
N ALA A 644 40.52 -52.07 35.96
CA ALA A 644 39.81 -53.30 36.36
C ALA A 644 39.38 -53.32 37.83
N ASP A 645 38.07 -53.41 38.12
CA ASP A 645 37.46 -54.60 38.76
C ASP A 645 35.92 -54.49 38.92
N ASP A 646 35.33 -55.68 38.98
CA ASP A 646 33.94 -56.14 39.00
C ASP A 646 33.01 -55.67 40.14
N ARG A 647 31.69 -55.73 39.85
CA ARG A 647 30.59 -56.37 40.64
C ARG A 647 29.24 -56.05 39.95
N VAL A 648 28.55 -56.98 39.28
CA VAL A 648 27.75 -58.13 39.76
C VAL A 648 26.66 -57.75 40.78
N GLY A 649 25.39 -57.87 40.37
CA GLY A 649 24.28 -58.34 41.22
C GLY A 649 23.06 -57.42 41.44
N ASP A 650 22.03 -57.59 40.60
CA ASP A 650 20.54 -57.69 40.79
C ASP A 650 19.97 -57.81 42.25
N PRO A 651 18.63 -57.82 42.57
CA PRO A 651 17.38 -57.57 41.79
C PRO A 651 16.26 -56.74 42.50
N THR A 652 15.16 -56.52 41.73
CA THR A 652 13.71 -56.51 42.10
C THR A 652 13.04 -55.45 42.99
N ASP A 653 11.88 -55.01 42.47
CA ASP A 653 10.58 -54.68 43.08
C ASP A 653 10.39 -53.48 44.03
N GLY A 654 9.46 -52.62 43.61
CA GLY A 654 8.85 -51.50 44.35
C GLY A 654 7.99 -50.64 43.45
#